data_AF-A0A1G8BNG1-F1
#
_entry.id   AF-A0A1G8BNG1-F1
#
_cell.length_a   1.000
_cell.length_b   1.000
_cell.length_c   1.000
_cell.angle_alpha   90.00
_cell.angle_beta   90.00
_cell.angle_gamma   90.00
#
_symmetry.space_group_name_H-M   'P 1'
#
loop_
_entity.id
_entity.type
_entity.pdbx_description
1 polymer ?
#
loop_
_entity_poly.entity_id
_entity_poly.type
_entity_poly.pdbx_seq_one_letter_code
_entity_poly.pdbx_strand_id
1 'polypeptide(L)'
;MTTNTHTPNPWNATSYGGITGSGARKLTSSRVAPLIALARGYWTVADKESAGTFAMLYRGAAGVQTIKNGLVRLVAPEDEDLLAMPWFSARAVADEGSAVKASVYQYRPSTPVYTEGGKPAKYKFFPNQPMVIDVHPATPIEWMESSGEVLVTEGLLKGDSALTAHLIAYGGADATEQLSKIRHDDGRVLTTDEARDSLQQLMLRVPAKARTVVASAASVTTWAGKDADWRKINLRDKRVVVAFDGDLADNANVWRETNNMFKFVRESKGAPVLLSLFGPEIATAQLAAGMDPDDKLGIDDYFDQIGDWKSLLDLANPQMPAKPKSDEVNAINGDWRIHPSNDAIAQEYVESTNANTGSVSGNWITRSRVGGRLVSTVASRRPTENEILNGVVDAGQQLLLEDSSCEVEIALLDRNQDIDDEPTTYRVFGPATLMAVDPRDWTRHAVQLPNEVLAHPDWPPRNGREWLGAIKANKRDQVETAVAWNTMGWVPVPDGQPAFIVGNQILAANEKDAKQTRLGVTERVLPGATKFGVIDDYDASDIEGYKAQVRKDITDVLQVFVENGFWRNRATAVAVLCAMYRPTIPKHPGTTLYFVGPKGAGKSYSASFIMRAWQQKPGTWTGTALPGSAGDTFGAHESSVSLAPIWIIDDLAPQSDRRKAEQQASDLENIIRAMFNNSAKRRLDGRTMGQREVANPIAMLAVTAENPPTVPSIQDRTLVFNVPKGAFNDTAEGGPAERWREKALVDLCDEDGAPARLSAAMIRFWHQDDTGFGGSWADRQDALERTWKEERENALTVLRDEHDIPAGEASRFVGQISSLGLTLSIMYELARWAGIDQSSSILDSLGGEDGYIRELYALAAEGITRARSTTPGSALLKALGGLLGTGKAHLRNATTPGAPPFSVRDGSADVGGVDVAGLNQALGWEYDLRQSTWVPRGDAIGYFGKKDDQEIALFETSAAFKAAQRVYPELIPHGQTAQQSWLSVYAEELALGKPARKDSLALRTTLGDSAGTDKVSQRISGIPVLAEKLFAAVHGADE
;
A
#
# COMPACT_ATOMS: atom_id res chain seq x y z
N MET A 1 32.11 32.88 -31.21
CA MET A 1 32.53 33.63 -32.41
C MET A 1 32.74 32.62 -33.53
N THR A 2 31.68 32.23 -34.23
CA THR A 2 31.73 31.36 -35.40
C THR A 2 31.76 32.26 -36.63
N THR A 3 32.87 32.21 -37.37
CA THR A 3 33.03 32.87 -38.67
C THR A 3 31.97 32.35 -39.64
N ASN A 4 31.24 33.26 -40.29
CA ASN A 4 30.22 32.92 -41.28
C ASN A 4 30.88 32.17 -42.45
N THR A 5 30.67 30.84 -42.54
CA THR A 5 31.25 29.94 -43.57
C THR A 5 30.41 29.88 -44.84
N HIS A 6 29.35 30.69 -44.91
CA HIS A 6 28.45 30.75 -46.07
C HIS A 6 29.19 31.10 -47.36
N THR A 7 29.07 30.22 -48.36
CA THR A 7 29.57 30.46 -49.71
C THR A 7 28.40 30.95 -50.57
N PRO A 8 28.51 32.08 -51.30
CA PRO A 8 27.44 32.58 -52.17
C PRO A 8 26.97 31.53 -53.19
N ASN A 9 25.67 31.52 -53.51
CA ASN A 9 25.11 30.65 -54.54
C ASN A 9 25.65 31.07 -55.92
N PRO A 10 26.41 30.21 -56.64
CA PRO A 10 27.03 30.58 -57.91
C PRO A 10 26.05 30.54 -59.09
N TRP A 11 24.82 30.06 -58.88
CA TRP A 11 23.82 29.88 -59.92
C TRP A 11 22.70 30.92 -59.83
N ASN A 12 22.08 31.20 -60.98
CA ASN A 12 20.90 32.02 -61.08
C ASN A 12 19.87 31.35 -62.01
N ALA A 13 18.69 31.95 -62.17
CA ALA A 13 17.60 31.36 -62.96
C ALA A 13 17.97 31.02 -64.43
N THR A 14 19.00 31.63 -65.01
CA THR A 14 19.47 31.32 -66.39
C THR A 14 20.42 30.13 -66.44
N SER A 15 20.89 29.64 -65.30
CA SER A 15 21.88 28.56 -65.19
C SER A 15 21.31 27.16 -65.52
N TYR A 16 19.98 27.00 -65.58
CA TYR A 16 19.30 25.70 -65.65
C TYR A 16 18.88 25.27 -67.07
N GLY A 17 19.36 25.97 -68.10
CA GLY A 17 19.14 25.59 -69.50
C GLY A 17 17.67 25.57 -69.89
N GLY A 18 17.07 24.37 -69.97
CA GLY A 18 15.67 24.16 -70.37
C GLY A 18 14.63 24.34 -69.26
N ILE A 19 15.07 24.45 -68.00
CA ILE A 19 14.20 24.78 -66.87
C ILE A 19 14.17 26.30 -66.72
N THR A 20 12.99 26.89 -66.88
CA THR A 20 12.79 28.34 -66.93
C THR A 20 11.72 28.79 -65.93
N GLY A 21 11.45 30.10 -65.87
CA GLY A 21 10.32 30.67 -65.13
C GLY A 21 10.39 30.49 -63.61
N SER A 22 9.26 30.19 -62.98
CA SER A 22 9.16 30.07 -61.52
C SER A 22 9.90 28.83 -60.98
N GLY A 23 10.03 27.79 -61.81
CA GLY A 23 10.80 26.59 -61.49
C GLY A 23 12.28 26.89 -61.31
N ALA A 24 12.90 27.58 -62.28
CA ALA A 24 14.31 27.95 -62.21
C ALA A 24 14.63 28.88 -61.02
N ARG A 25 13.73 29.83 -60.72
CA ARG A 25 13.84 30.68 -59.52
C ARG A 25 13.81 29.85 -58.24
N LYS A 26 12.88 28.88 -58.13
CA LYS A 26 12.79 28.03 -56.94
C LYS A 26 14.02 27.13 -56.79
N LEU A 27 14.51 26.52 -57.87
CA LEU A 27 15.75 25.72 -57.85
C LEU A 27 16.95 26.55 -57.38
N THR A 28 17.03 27.80 -57.83
CA THR A 28 18.06 28.75 -57.37
C THR A 28 17.94 28.98 -55.87
N SER A 29 16.78 29.39 -55.36
CA SER A 29 16.56 29.65 -53.93
C SER A 29 16.64 28.41 -53.02
N SER A 30 16.53 27.20 -53.58
CA SER A 30 16.74 25.95 -52.84
C SER A 30 18.18 25.42 -53.01
N ARG A 31 19.06 26.18 -53.68
CA ARG A 31 20.46 25.83 -53.95
C ARG A 31 20.65 24.45 -54.59
N VAL A 32 19.77 24.09 -55.53
CA VAL A 32 19.91 22.85 -56.32
C VAL A 32 20.83 23.12 -57.52
N ALA A 33 21.88 22.34 -57.70
CA ALA A 33 22.80 22.52 -58.83
C ALA A 33 22.12 22.27 -60.20
N PRO A 34 22.52 23.00 -61.27
CA PRO A 34 22.02 22.78 -62.62
C PRO A 34 22.16 21.34 -63.12
N LEU A 35 23.32 20.69 -62.90
CA LEU A 35 23.54 19.30 -63.31
C LEU A 35 22.63 18.33 -62.55
N ILE A 36 22.39 18.55 -61.25
CA ILE A 36 21.48 17.73 -60.43
C ILE A 36 20.04 17.88 -60.92
N ALA A 37 19.59 19.12 -61.15
CA ALA A 37 18.26 19.39 -61.67
C ALA A 37 18.00 18.71 -63.03
N LEU A 38 18.98 18.77 -63.94
CA LEU A 38 18.90 18.15 -65.26
C LEU A 38 18.96 16.62 -65.20
N ALA A 39 19.83 16.05 -64.36
CA ALA A 39 19.96 14.61 -64.15
C ALA A 39 18.72 13.99 -63.50
N ARG A 40 18.07 14.69 -62.58
CA ARG A 40 16.78 14.26 -62.04
C ARG A 40 15.70 14.24 -63.12
N GLY A 41 15.75 15.20 -64.05
CA GLY A 41 14.74 15.40 -65.08
C GLY A 41 13.67 16.41 -64.67
N TYR A 42 14.04 17.45 -63.92
CA TYR A 42 13.16 18.59 -63.71
C TYR A 42 12.81 19.27 -65.02
N TRP A 43 11.56 19.74 -65.12
CA TRP A 43 11.02 20.25 -66.37
C TRP A 43 10.01 21.38 -66.11
N THR A 44 10.09 22.46 -66.90
CA THR A 44 9.10 23.54 -66.88
C THR A 44 7.98 23.24 -67.88
N VAL A 45 6.74 23.15 -67.41
CA VAL A 45 5.55 23.14 -68.26
C VAL A 45 5.00 24.56 -68.27
N ALA A 46 5.05 25.22 -69.42
CA ALA A 46 4.73 26.65 -69.57
C ALA A 46 3.57 26.90 -70.55
N ASP A 47 3.17 25.89 -71.33
CA ASP A 47 2.16 26.04 -72.36
C ASP A 47 1.41 24.73 -72.63
N LYS A 48 0.43 24.80 -73.53
CA LYS A 48 -0.40 23.66 -73.92
C LYS A 48 0.40 22.54 -74.59
N GLU A 49 1.47 22.86 -75.31
CA GLU A 49 2.29 21.89 -76.04
C GLU A 49 3.16 21.10 -75.07
N SER A 50 3.92 21.78 -74.22
CA SER A 50 4.71 21.22 -73.13
C SER A 50 3.86 20.42 -72.13
N ALA A 51 2.63 20.86 -71.84
CA ALA A 51 1.67 20.09 -71.03
C ALA A 51 1.24 18.78 -71.73
N GLY A 52 1.10 18.81 -73.05
CA GLY A 52 0.82 17.62 -73.86
C GLY A 52 1.98 16.64 -73.86
N THR A 53 3.20 17.13 -74.08
CA THR A 53 4.44 16.34 -74.06
C THR A 53 4.67 15.70 -72.70
N PHE A 54 4.50 16.47 -71.62
CA PHE A 54 4.63 15.94 -70.25
C PHE A 54 3.57 14.88 -69.93
N ALA A 55 2.31 15.07 -70.34
CA ALA A 55 1.25 14.09 -70.11
C ALA A 55 1.53 12.75 -70.80
N MET A 56 2.24 12.72 -71.94
CA MET A 56 2.65 11.48 -72.60
C MET A 56 3.74 10.70 -71.83
N LEU A 57 4.50 11.36 -70.97
CA LEU A 57 5.50 10.71 -70.10
C LEU A 57 4.84 9.97 -68.92
N TYR A 58 3.55 10.22 -68.67
CA TYR A 58 2.77 9.57 -67.61
C TYR A 58 2.27 8.18 -68.05
N ARG A 59 2.80 7.11 -67.44
CA ARG A 59 2.38 5.73 -67.75
C ARG A 59 1.13 5.33 -66.97
N GLY A 60 -0.03 5.59 -67.55
CA GLY A 60 -1.31 5.03 -67.14
C GLY A 60 -2.38 5.28 -68.20
N ALA A 61 -2.81 4.24 -68.93
CA ALA A 61 -3.71 4.35 -70.08
C ALA A 61 -5.07 5.01 -69.79
N ALA A 62 -5.48 5.10 -68.52
CA ALA A 62 -6.77 5.64 -68.09
C ALA A 62 -6.76 7.11 -67.61
N GLY A 63 -5.61 7.83 -67.65
CA GLY A 63 -5.48 9.15 -67.02
C GLY A 63 -4.82 10.27 -67.84
N VAL A 64 -4.20 9.95 -68.98
CA VAL A 64 -3.39 10.91 -69.77
C VAL A 64 -4.18 12.15 -70.17
N GLN A 65 -5.42 11.98 -70.64
CA GLN A 65 -6.26 13.12 -71.06
C GLN A 65 -6.69 14.00 -69.88
N THR A 66 -7.00 13.39 -68.72
CA THR A 66 -7.38 14.11 -67.50
C THR A 66 -6.22 14.93 -66.94
N ILE A 67 -5.01 14.34 -66.91
CA ILE A 67 -3.78 15.02 -66.48
C ILE A 67 -3.43 16.15 -67.44
N LYS A 68 -3.49 15.90 -68.76
CA LYS A 68 -3.29 16.93 -69.79
C LYS A 68 -4.25 18.10 -69.59
N ASN A 69 -5.55 17.83 -69.42
CA ASN A 69 -6.55 18.87 -69.22
C ASN A 69 -6.33 19.66 -67.92
N GLY A 70 -5.89 18.99 -66.85
CA GLY A 70 -5.54 19.63 -65.58
C GLY A 70 -4.33 20.56 -65.71
N LEU A 71 -3.26 20.08 -66.35
CA LEU A 71 -2.04 20.87 -66.58
C LEU A 71 -2.30 22.07 -67.48
N VAL A 72 -3.02 21.87 -68.60
CA VAL A 72 -3.40 22.96 -69.51
C VAL A 72 -4.19 24.05 -68.78
N ARG A 73 -5.06 23.70 -67.83
CA ARG A 73 -5.80 24.69 -67.02
C ARG A 73 -4.89 25.49 -66.09
N LEU A 74 -3.87 24.86 -65.51
CA LEU A 74 -2.94 25.52 -64.59
C LEU A 74 -1.99 26.49 -65.29
N VAL A 75 -1.65 26.24 -66.57
CA VAL A 75 -0.76 27.10 -67.38
C VAL A 75 -1.51 27.92 -68.42
N ALA A 76 -2.84 27.98 -68.35
CA ALA A 76 -3.66 28.76 -69.28
C ALA A 76 -3.58 30.29 -69.07
N PRO A 77 -3.47 30.82 -67.83
CA PRO A 77 -3.28 32.26 -67.64
C PRO A 77 -1.91 32.72 -68.18
N GLU A 78 -1.83 33.94 -68.70
CA GLU A 78 -0.56 34.54 -69.13
C GLU A 78 0.41 34.64 -67.94
N ASP A 79 1.69 34.33 -68.17
CA ASP A 79 2.78 34.31 -67.19
C ASP A 79 2.73 33.23 -66.08
N GLU A 80 1.85 32.24 -66.18
CA GLU A 80 1.83 31.07 -65.27
C GLU A 80 2.61 29.88 -65.85
N ASP A 81 3.42 29.23 -65.02
CA ASP A 81 4.15 28.00 -65.34
C ASP A 81 4.07 26.98 -64.18
N LEU A 82 4.56 25.76 -64.41
CA LEU A 82 4.74 24.80 -63.34
C LEU A 82 6.05 24.02 -63.49
N LEU A 83 6.66 23.74 -62.35
CA LEU A 83 7.82 22.86 -62.25
C LEU A 83 7.32 21.43 -62.02
N ALA A 84 7.59 20.55 -62.98
CA ALA A 84 7.37 19.12 -62.84
C ALA A 84 8.57 18.45 -62.16
N MET A 85 8.27 17.60 -61.17
CA MET A 85 9.22 17.08 -60.21
C MET A 85 9.12 15.54 -60.13
N PRO A 86 10.00 14.80 -60.83
CA PRO A 86 9.97 13.33 -60.83
C PRO A 86 10.60 12.76 -59.54
N TRP A 87 9.89 11.80 -58.95
CA TRP A 87 10.32 11.00 -57.80
C TRP A 87 10.68 9.58 -58.25
N PHE A 88 11.75 9.03 -57.71
CA PHE A 88 12.31 7.73 -58.06
C PHE A 88 12.43 6.85 -56.82
N SER A 89 11.64 5.77 -56.77
CA SER A 89 11.74 4.77 -55.70
C SER A 89 13.17 4.29 -55.54
N ALA A 90 13.68 4.25 -54.30
CA ALA A 90 15.00 3.72 -53.98
C ALA A 90 15.19 2.30 -54.54
N ARG A 91 14.12 1.50 -54.55
CA ARG A 91 14.13 0.18 -55.20
C ARG A 91 14.36 0.26 -56.70
N ALA A 92 13.62 1.11 -57.40
CA ALA A 92 13.75 1.25 -58.85
C ALA A 92 15.16 1.75 -59.23
N VAL A 93 15.72 2.69 -58.47
CA VAL A 93 17.10 3.17 -58.70
C VAL A 93 18.12 2.04 -58.48
N ALA A 94 17.96 1.24 -57.43
CA ALA A 94 18.84 0.11 -57.16
C ALA A 94 18.76 -1.00 -58.22
N ASP A 95 17.57 -1.24 -58.78
CA ASP A 95 17.32 -2.31 -59.74
C ASP A 95 17.68 -1.89 -61.20
N GLU A 96 17.48 -0.62 -61.57
CA GLU A 96 17.60 -0.12 -62.95
C GLU A 96 18.78 0.85 -63.19
N GLY A 97 19.40 1.39 -62.14
CA GLY A 97 20.53 2.34 -62.26
C GLY A 97 20.15 3.65 -62.97
N SER A 98 21.07 4.22 -63.76
CA SER A 98 20.85 5.51 -64.44
C SER A 98 19.71 5.49 -65.48
N ALA A 99 19.31 4.30 -65.95
CA ALA A 99 18.18 4.11 -66.88
C ALA A 99 16.80 4.15 -66.21
N VAL A 100 16.74 4.32 -64.89
CA VAL A 100 15.50 4.30 -64.09
C VAL A 100 14.48 5.33 -64.56
N LYS A 101 13.20 4.94 -64.51
CA LYS A 101 12.07 5.82 -64.80
C LYS A 101 11.43 6.34 -63.52
N ALA A 102 10.87 7.55 -63.60
CA ALA A 102 10.17 8.17 -62.48
C ALA A 102 8.99 7.29 -62.03
N SER A 103 8.91 7.02 -60.73
CA SER A 103 7.87 6.22 -60.11
C SER A 103 6.58 7.02 -59.92
N VAL A 104 6.72 8.30 -59.56
CA VAL A 104 5.62 9.24 -59.30
C VAL A 104 6.06 10.65 -59.68
N TYR A 105 5.11 11.52 -60.03
CA TYR A 105 5.38 12.92 -60.32
C TYR A 105 4.67 13.83 -59.32
N GLN A 106 5.42 14.82 -58.84
CA GLN A 106 4.91 15.97 -58.12
C GLN A 106 5.01 17.19 -59.03
N TYR A 107 4.21 18.22 -58.78
CA TYR A 107 4.36 19.50 -59.45
C TYR A 107 4.22 20.68 -58.49
N ARG A 108 4.87 21.79 -58.86
CA ARG A 108 4.77 23.09 -58.19
C ARG A 108 4.32 24.15 -59.21
N PRO A 109 3.09 24.67 -59.13
CA PRO A 109 2.65 25.78 -59.95
C PRO A 109 3.28 27.11 -59.48
N SER A 110 3.40 28.09 -60.38
CA SER A 110 3.83 29.46 -60.05
C SER A 110 2.91 30.10 -59.01
N THR A 111 1.60 29.94 -59.17
CA THR A 111 0.58 30.35 -58.19
C THR A 111 0.06 29.15 -57.39
N PRO A 112 0.14 29.17 -56.05
CA PRO A 112 -0.35 28.07 -55.21
C PRO A 112 -1.84 27.75 -55.45
N VAL A 113 -2.18 26.47 -55.49
CA VAL A 113 -3.56 26.02 -55.67
C VAL A 113 -4.19 25.80 -54.30
N TYR A 114 -5.34 26.41 -54.03
CA TYR A 114 -6.04 26.22 -52.76
C TYR A 114 -6.67 24.82 -52.65
N THR A 115 -6.63 24.24 -51.47
CA THR A 115 -7.35 23.00 -51.12
C THR A 115 -8.83 23.31 -50.89
N GLU A 116 -9.70 22.29 -50.84
CA GLU A 116 -11.14 22.47 -50.55
C GLU A 116 -11.41 23.16 -49.20
N GLY A 117 -10.46 23.08 -48.25
CA GLY A 117 -10.48 23.79 -46.97
C GLY A 117 -9.84 25.19 -46.99
N GLY A 118 -9.62 25.78 -48.18
CA GLY A 118 -9.08 27.14 -48.32
C GLY A 118 -7.60 27.31 -48.00
N LYS A 119 -6.82 26.23 -47.80
CA LYS A 119 -5.37 26.31 -47.54
C LYS A 119 -4.58 26.31 -48.86
N PRO A 120 -3.60 27.20 -49.06
CA PRO A 120 -2.77 27.19 -50.26
C PRO A 120 -1.86 25.96 -50.29
N ALA A 121 -1.95 25.13 -51.34
CA ALA A 121 -1.05 24.00 -51.57
C ALA A 121 0.01 24.37 -52.62
N LYS A 122 1.26 24.53 -52.14
CA LYS A 122 2.43 24.88 -52.96
C LYS A 122 2.96 23.71 -53.79
N TYR A 123 2.76 22.46 -53.33
CA TYR A 123 3.18 21.24 -54.02
C TYR A 123 2.01 20.26 -54.08
N LYS A 124 1.82 19.59 -55.22
CA LYS A 124 0.78 18.56 -55.38
C LYS A 124 1.30 17.35 -56.13
N PHE A 125 0.85 16.17 -55.73
CA PHE A 125 1.02 14.93 -56.49
C PHE A 125 -0.12 14.75 -57.48
N PHE A 126 0.12 14.03 -58.58
CA PHE A 126 -0.98 13.61 -59.43
C PHE A 126 -1.80 12.51 -58.74
N PRO A 127 -3.13 12.47 -58.97
CA PRO A 127 -4.00 11.49 -58.33
C PRO A 127 -3.60 10.04 -58.64
N ASN A 128 -3.90 9.14 -57.70
CA ASN A 128 -3.75 7.68 -57.86
C ASN A 128 -2.32 7.17 -58.08
N GLN A 129 -1.29 7.90 -57.64
CA GLN A 129 0.09 7.43 -57.66
C GLN A 129 0.53 6.94 -56.28
N PRO A 130 1.23 5.79 -56.19
CA PRO A 130 1.80 5.33 -54.93
C PRO A 130 2.98 6.23 -54.54
N MET A 131 2.96 6.72 -53.29
CA MET A 131 4.10 7.43 -52.70
C MET A 131 5.29 6.48 -52.51
N VAL A 132 6.51 6.98 -52.67
CA VAL A 132 7.77 6.20 -52.60
C VAL A 132 8.79 6.88 -51.71
N ILE A 133 9.81 6.16 -51.25
CA ILE A 133 11.05 6.77 -50.72
C ILE A 133 11.93 7.13 -51.90
N ASP A 134 12.20 8.42 -52.10
CA ASP A 134 13.03 8.90 -53.21
C ASP A 134 14.52 8.83 -52.90
N VAL A 135 15.28 8.41 -53.91
CA VAL A 135 16.73 8.62 -53.99
C VAL A 135 17.00 9.19 -55.38
N HIS A 136 17.98 10.10 -55.50
CA HIS A 136 18.30 10.72 -56.79
C HIS A 136 18.66 9.65 -57.85
N PRO A 137 18.14 9.70 -59.09
CA PRO A 137 18.30 8.64 -60.09
C PRO A 137 19.75 8.40 -60.54
N ALA A 138 20.64 9.35 -60.31
CA ALA A 138 22.09 9.20 -60.54
C ALA A 138 22.84 8.52 -59.37
N THR A 139 22.15 8.15 -58.28
CA THR A 139 22.80 7.57 -57.09
C THR A 139 23.35 6.18 -57.43
N PRO A 140 24.66 5.95 -57.33
CA PRO A 140 25.24 4.64 -57.56
C PRO A 140 24.74 3.60 -56.53
N ILE A 141 24.61 2.33 -56.94
CA ILE A 141 24.22 1.25 -56.04
C ILE A 141 25.19 1.11 -54.86
N GLU A 142 26.47 1.40 -55.08
CA GLU A 142 27.52 1.36 -54.06
C GLU A 142 27.28 2.37 -52.94
N TRP A 143 26.60 3.49 -53.21
CA TRP A 143 26.19 4.43 -52.15
C TRP A 143 25.11 3.79 -51.27
N MET A 144 24.11 3.15 -51.86
CA MET A 144 23.02 2.50 -51.14
C MET A 144 23.48 1.30 -50.30
N GLU A 145 24.52 0.58 -50.74
CA GLU A 145 25.06 -0.59 -50.04
C GLU A 145 26.15 -0.25 -48.99
N SER A 146 27.03 0.72 -49.31
CA SER A 146 28.31 0.90 -48.59
C SER A 146 28.60 2.33 -48.11
N SER A 147 27.61 3.22 -48.08
CA SER A 147 27.75 4.59 -47.56
C SER A 147 28.20 4.65 -46.10
N GLY A 148 28.83 5.76 -45.70
CA GLY A 148 29.16 6.03 -44.30
C GLY A 148 27.92 6.37 -43.47
N GLU A 149 26.99 7.10 -44.08
CA GLU A 149 25.80 7.66 -43.40
C GLU A 149 24.57 7.69 -44.33
N VAL A 150 23.40 7.82 -43.73
CA VAL A 150 22.12 8.01 -44.45
C VAL A 150 21.46 9.29 -43.93
N LEU A 151 21.09 10.19 -44.84
CA LEU A 151 20.26 11.36 -44.53
C LEU A 151 18.84 11.09 -45.01
N VAL A 152 17.87 11.21 -44.10
CA VAL A 152 16.44 11.11 -44.40
C VAL A 152 15.81 12.48 -44.24
N THR A 153 15.23 13.02 -45.31
CA THR A 153 14.59 14.34 -45.31
C THR A 153 13.16 14.30 -45.85
N GLU A 154 12.42 15.38 -45.63
CA GLU A 154 11.09 15.60 -46.18
C GLU A 154 11.14 16.59 -47.35
N GLY A 155 10.69 16.14 -48.52
CA GLY A 155 10.59 16.93 -49.74
C GLY A 155 11.76 16.74 -50.69
N LEU A 156 11.44 16.73 -51.99
CA LEU A 156 12.40 16.42 -53.06
C LEU A 156 13.53 17.45 -53.17
N LEU A 157 13.19 18.74 -53.11
CA LEU A 157 14.17 19.82 -53.24
C LEU A 157 15.15 19.85 -52.06
N LYS A 158 14.70 19.50 -50.85
CA LYS A 158 15.59 19.38 -49.68
C LYS A 158 16.63 18.29 -49.91
N GLY A 159 16.22 17.15 -50.48
CA GLY A 159 17.13 16.06 -50.86
C GLY A 159 18.16 16.46 -51.92
N ASP A 160 17.73 17.13 -52.99
CA ASP A 160 18.63 17.56 -54.07
C ASP A 160 19.57 18.70 -53.65
N SER A 161 19.10 19.58 -52.76
CA SER A 161 19.92 20.61 -52.12
C SER A 161 21.00 19.99 -51.24
N ALA A 162 20.63 18.99 -50.44
CA ALA A 162 21.57 18.22 -49.63
C ALA A 162 22.62 17.50 -50.49
N LEU A 163 22.23 16.86 -51.59
CA LEU A 163 23.18 16.25 -52.53
C LEU A 163 24.11 17.29 -53.15
N THR A 164 23.59 18.48 -53.50
CA THR A 164 24.39 19.60 -54.03
C THR A 164 25.46 20.03 -53.03
N ALA A 165 25.06 20.33 -51.79
CA ALA A 165 25.96 20.77 -50.74
C ALA A 165 27.01 19.70 -50.40
N HIS A 166 26.61 18.44 -50.36
CA HIS A 166 27.50 17.31 -50.11
C HIS A 166 28.62 17.19 -51.15
N LEU A 167 28.28 17.26 -52.45
CA LEU A 167 29.27 17.17 -53.53
C LEU A 167 30.23 18.36 -53.53
N ILE A 168 29.74 19.58 -53.25
CA ILE A 168 30.60 20.77 -53.10
C ILE A 168 31.55 20.60 -51.92
N ALA A 169 31.09 20.08 -50.78
CA ALA A 169 31.90 19.96 -49.58
C ALA A 169 33.10 19.00 -49.73
N TYR A 170 32.98 18.00 -50.60
CA TYR A 170 34.02 16.99 -50.84
C TYR A 170 34.81 17.21 -52.14
N GLY A 171 34.29 17.94 -53.12
CA GLY A 171 34.97 18.23 -54.38
C GLY A 171 35.35 19.71 -54.60
N GLY A 172 34.96 20.61 -53.69
CA GLY A 172 35.35 22.02 -53.69
C GLY A 172 34.96 22.78 -54.96
N ALA A 173 35.88 23.63 -55.43
CA ALA A 173 35.67 24.44 -56.62
C ALA A 173 35.50 23.59 -57.90
N ASP A 174 36.22 22.48 -58.04
CA ASP A 174 36.05 21.56 -59.18
C ASP A 174 34.63 20.99 -59.21
N ALA A 175 34.12 20.46 -58.09
CA ALA A 175 32.74 19.98 -58.05
C ALA A 175 31.73 21.08 -58.37
N THR A 176 31.94 22.31 -57.89
CA THR A 176 31.06 23.45 -58.20
C THR A 176 31.04 23.78 -59.69
N GLU A 177 32.20 23.75 -60.35
CA GLU A 177 32.31 23.93 -61.80
C GLU A 177 31.62 22.78 -62.56
N GLN A 178 31.89 21.53 -62.19
CA GLN A 178 31.29 20.35 -62.84
C GLN A 178 29.76 20.33 -62.68
N LEU A 179 29.25 20.71 -61.50
CA LEU A 179 27.82 20.84 -61.22
C LEU A 179 27.13 21.94 -62.06
N SER A 180 27.90 22.85 -62.65
CA SER A 180 27.42 23.89 -63.56
C SER A 180 27.41 23.44 -65.03
N LYS A 181 28.10 22.34 -65.38
CA LYS A 181 28.27 21.86 -66.76
C LYS A 181 27.04 21.08 -67.23
N ILE A 182 26.05 21.81 -67.74
CA ILE A 182 24.85 21.24 -68.36
C ILE A 182 24.89 21.23 -69.89
N ARG A 183 26.03 21.54 -70.49
CA ARG A 183 26.25 21.58 -71.94
C ARG A 183 27.53 20.86 -72.32
N HIS A 184 27.53 20.26 -73.50
CA HIS A 184 28.75 19.84 -74.19
C HIS A 184 29.56 21.06 -74.64
N ASP A 185 30.84 20.85 -74.96
CA ASP A 185 31.73 21.91 -75.46
C ASP A 185 31.23 22.55 -76.77
N ASP A 186 30.38 21.84 -77.52
CA ASP A 186 29.71 22.33 -78.74
C ASP A 186 28.47 23.21 -78.47
N GLY A 187 28.12 23.44 -77.20
CA GLY A 187 26.99 24.26 -76.75
C GLY A 187 25.65 23.51 -76.61
N ARG A 188 25.56 22.24 -77.01
CA ARG A 188 24.34 21.42 -76.86
C ARG A 188 24.06 21.10 -75.40
N VAL A 189 22.81 21.26 -74.95
CA VAL A 189 22.40 20.85 -73.58
C VAL A 189 22.48 19.33 -73.45
N LEU A 190 23.00 18.84 -72.32
CA LEU A 190 23.03 17.42 -72.00
C LEU A 190 21.60 16.84 -72.01
N THR A 191 21.45 15.61 -72.48
CA THR A 191 20.22 14.85 -72.20
C THR A 191 20.16 14.47 -70.72
N THR A 192 18.98 14.10 -70.22
CA THR A 192 18.83 13.64 -68.82
C THR A 192 19.73 12.43 -68.53
N ASP A 193 19.86 11.49 -69.46
CA ASP A 193 20.73 10.32 -69.28
C ASP A 193 22.22 10.72 -69.27
N GLU A 194 22.66 11.60 -70.19
CA GLU A 194 24.03 12.14 -70.20
C GLU A 194 24.36 12.90 -68.90
N ALA A 195 23.39 13.63 -68.35
CA ALA A 195 23.52 14.35 -67.09
C ALA A 195 23.57 13.39 -65.89
N ARG A 196 22.78 12.30 -65.89
CA ARG A 196 22.85 11.26 -64.85
C ARG A 196 24.19 10.58 -64.82
N ASP A 197 24.73 10.18 -65.96
CA ASP A 197 26.04 9.54 -66.05
C ASP A 197 27.14 10.49 -65.55
N SER A 198 27.09 11.76 -65.96
CA SER A 198 28.05 12.79 -65.51
C SER A 198 27.99 13.02 -63.99
N LEU A 199 26.78 13.11 -63.42
CA LEU A 199 26.59 13.26 -61.99
C LEU A 199 27.02 12.00 -61.22
N GLN A 200 26.73 10.81 -61.74
CA GLN A 200 27.14 9.55 -61.13
C GLN A 200 28.67 9.47 -61.03
N GLN A 201 29.39 9.89 -62.09
CA GLN A 201 30.86 9.97 -62.05
C GLN A 201 31.35 10.96 -60.99
N LEU A 202 30.68 12.11 -60.82
CA LEU A 202 31.01 13.06 -59.78
C LEU A 202 30.76 12.48 -58.37
N MET A 203 29.64 11.79 -58.17
CA MET A 203 29.31 11.10 -56.90
C MET A 203 30.35 10.02 -56.57
N LEU A 204 30.83 9.26 -57.55
CA LEU A 204 31.82 8.20 -57.30
C LEU A 204 33.19 8.73 -56.84
N ARG A 205 33.50 10.02 -57.09
CA ARG A 205 34.72 10.68 -56.57
C ARG A 205 34.68 10.89 -55.05
N VAL A 206 33.51 10.85 -54.41
CA VAL A 206 33.40 11.00 -52.95
C VAL A 206 33.98 9.75 -52.25
N PRO A 207 34.92 9.90 -51.30
CA PRO A 207 35.50 8.79 -50.57
C PRO A 207 34.44 7.92 -49.89
N ALA A 208 34.59 6.60 -49.91
CA ALA A 208 33.55 5.66 -49.44
C ALA A 208 33.00 5.95 -48.04
N LYS A 209 33.89 6.26 -47.07
CA LYS A 209 33.51 6.60 -45.69
C LYS A 209 32.77 7.93 -45.54
N ALA A 210 32.92 8.82 -46.52
CA ALA A 210 32.31 10.15 -46.55
C ALA A 210 31.01 10.18 -47.35
N ARG A 211 30.60 9.08 -48.01
CA ARG A 211 29.37 9.01 -48.81
C ARG A 211 28.15 9.06 -47.89
N THR A 212 27.19 9.91 -48.24
CA THR A 212 25.89 9.99 -47.57
C THR A 212 24.77 9.69 -48.57
N VAL A 213 23.98 8.63 -48.33
CA VAL A 213 22.77 8.39 -49.13
C VAL A 213 21.71 9.37 -48.70
N VAL A 214 21.17 10.16 -49.64
CA VAL A 214 20.07 11.09 -49.39
C VAL A 214 18.75 10.44 -49.80
N ALA A 215 17.93 10.12 -48.81
CA ALA A 215 16.59 9.56 -48.98
C ALA A 215 15.54 10.62 -48.65
N SER A 216 14.55 10.81 -49.53
CA SER A 216 13.50 11.82 -49.34
C SER A 216 12.12 11.19 -49.25
N ALA A 217 11.33 11.60 -48.27
CA ALA A 217 9.90 11.29 -48.17
C ALA A 217 9.07 12.50 -48.59
N ALA A 218 7.85 12.29 -49.08
CA ALA A 218 6.99 13.39 -49.53
C ALA A 218 6.36 14.20 -48.39
N SER A 219 6.16 13.54 -47.26
CA SER A 219 5.81 14.14 -45.97
C SER A 219 6.40 13.32 -44.82
N VAL A 220 6.43 13.88 -43.61
CA VAL A 220 6.85 13.17 -42.38
C VAL A 220 6.07 11.88 -42.07
N THR A 221 4.90 11.65 -42.68
CA THR A 221 4.10 10.43 -42.48
C THR A 221 4.28 9.39 -43.59
N THR A 222 4.77 9.80 -44.76
CA THR A 222 4.76 8.94 -45.97
C THR A 222 5.88 7.91 -46.03
N TRP A 223 6.82 7.94 -45.09
CA TRP A 223 7.95 7.01 -45.04
C TRP A 223 7.55 5.62 -44.55
N ALA A 224 6.47 5.53 -43.75
CA ALA A 224 6.02 4.29 -43.14
C ALA A 224 5.39 3.34 -44.18
N GLY A 225 5.60 2.02 -43.99
CA GLY A 225 5.04 0.99 -44.87
C GLY A 225 5.69 0.91 -46.26
N LYS A 226 6.91 1.46 -46.43
CA LYS A 226 7.69 1.43 -47.68
C LYS A 226 8.83 0.40 -47.64
N ASP A 227 8.55 -0.79 -47.11
CA ASP A 227 9.55 -1.84 -46.89
C ASP A 227 10.35 -2.21 -48.13
N ALA A 228 9.73 -2.16 -49.32
CA ALA A 228 10.39 -2.47 -50.58
C ALA A 228 11.52 -1.48 -50.92
N ASP A 229 11.36 -0.20 -50.57
CA ASP A 229 12.37 0.83 -50.76
C ASP A 229 13.44 0.75 -49.67
N TRP A 230 13.00 0.66 -48.40
CA TRP A 230 13.92 0.62 -47.26
C TRP A 230 14.87 -0.59 -47.28
N ARG A 231 14.46 -1.74 -47.83
CA ARG A 231 15.34 -2.91 -48.00
C ARG A 231 16.55 -2.66 -48.89
N LYS A 232 16.51 -1.63 -49.73
CA LYS A 232 17.60 -1.30 -50.67
C LYS A 232 18.58 -0.27 -50.11
N ILE A 233 18.24 0.39 -49.00
CA ILE A 233 19.11 1.34 -48.31
C ILE A 233 19.65 0.65 -47.06
N ASN A 234 20.97 0.47 -46.99
CA ASN A 234 21.58 -0.18 -45.83
C ASN A 234 21.63 0.76 -44.61
N LEU A 235 20.73 0.55 -43.65
CA LEU A 235 20.69 1.32 -42.39
C LEU A 235 21.56 0.69 -41.27
N ARG A 236 21.97 -0.57 -41.43
CA ARG A 236 22.61 -1.35 -40.37
C ARG A 236 24.02 -0.82 -40.07
N ASP A 237 24.28 -0.61 -38.79
CA ASP A 237 25.55 -0.11 -38.25
C ASP A 237 25.93 1.27 -38.84
N LYS A 238 24.94 2.04 -39.32
CA LYS A 238 25.11 3.39 -39.88
C LYS A 238 24.52 4.46 -38.98
N ARG A 239 25.11 5.66 -39.04
CA ARG A 239 24.49 6.89 -38.53
C ARG A 239 23.42 7.33 -39.52
N VAL A 240 22.18 7.45 -39.03
CA VAL A 240 21.03 7.87 -39.83
C VAL A 240 20.57 9.23 -39.32
N VAL A 241 20.82 10.26 -40.12
CA VAL A 241 20.44 11.64 -39.84
C VAL A 241 19.01 11.86 -40.31
N VAL A 242 18.10 12.14 -39.38
CA VAL A 242 16.68 12.42 -39.66
C VAL A 242 16.47 13.92 -39.64
N ALA A 243 16.03 14.48 -40.76
CA ALA A 243 15.86 15.90 -40.99
C ALA A 243 14.43 16.19 -41.49
N PHE A 244 13.47 15.94 -40.59
CA PHE A 244 12.06 16.32 -40.76
C PHE A 244 11.84 17.79 -40.38
N ASP A 245 10.67 18.34 -40.75
CA ASP A 245 10.43 19.78 -40.73
C ASP A 245 10.74 20.49 -39.41
N GLY A 246 11.07 21.77 -39.49
CA GLY A 246 11.57 22.59 -38.38
C GLY A 246 10.57 22.81 -37.23
N ASP A 247 9.31 22.40 -37.36
CA ASP A 247 8.28 22.55 -36.32
C ASP A 247 8.16 21.35 -35.38
N LEU A 248 9.12 20.41 -35.42
CA LEU A 248 9.14 19.24 -34.54
C LEU A 248 9.00 19.58 -33.05
N ALA A 249 9.58 20.70 -32.61
CA ALA A 249 9.50 21.16 -31.24
C ALA A 249 8.09 21.59 -30.81
N ASP A 250 7.25 22.03 -31.76
CA ASP A 250 5.95 22.65 -31.51
C ASP A 250 4.78 21.80 -32.03
N ASN A 251 5.05 20.80 -32.88
CA ASN A 251 4.05 19.99 -33.55
C ASN A 251 4.09 18.52 -33.10
N ALA A 252 3.12 18.13 -32.27
CA ALA A 252 3.06 16.78 -31.70
C ALA A 252 2.92 15.66 -32.74
N ASN A 253 2.35 15.94 -33.91
CA ASN A 253 2.28 14.96 -34.99
C ASN A 253 3.68 14.73 -35.60
N VAL A 254 4.41 15.81 -35.91
CA VAL A 254 5.78 15.74 -36.46
C VAL A 254 6.72 15.08 -35.46
N TRP A 255 6.60 15.42 -34.17
CA TRP A 255 7.33 14.76 -33.09
C TRP A 255 7.06 13.25 -33.06
N ARG A 256 5.78 12.83 -33.14
CA ARG A 256 5.39 11.41 -33.13
C ARG A 256 5.97 10.66 -34.32
N GLU A 257 5.86 11.21 -35.52
CA GLU A 257 6.37 10.56 -36.73
C GLU A 257 7.90 10.46 -36.72
N THR A 258 8.59 11.49 -36.21
CA THR A 258 10.05 11.44 -36.03
C THR A 258 10.46 10.40 -35.00
N ASN A 259 9.73 10.28 -33.89
CA ASN A 259 9.96 9.23 -32.90
C ASN A 259 9.74 7.82 -33.49
N ASN A 260 8.74 7.66 -34.35
CA ASN A 260 8.49 6.40 -35.05
C ASN A 260 9.63 6.07 -36.02
N MET A 261 10.16 7.06 -36.75
CA MET A 261 11.35 6.88 -37.59
C MET A 261 12.58 6.46 -36.75
N PHE A 262 12.79 7.08 -35.59
CA PHE A 262 13.86 6.70 -34.66
C PHE A 262 13.77 5.24 -34.23
N LYS A 263 12.55 4.77 -33.93
CA LYS A 263 12.32 3.34 -33.62
C LYS A 263 12.62 2.45 -34.81
N PHE A 264 12.11 2.78 -35.99
CA PHE A 264 12.36 2.03 -37.22
C PHE A 264 13.85 1.91 -37.56
N VAL A 265 14.62 2.98 -37.40
CA VAL A 265 16.08 2.97 -37.59
C VAL A 265 16.76 2.05 -36.57
N ARG A 266 16.39 2.13 -35.29
CA ARG A 266 16.96 1.26 -34.23
C ARG A 266 16.63 -0.21 -34.48
N GLU A 267 15.41 -0.53 -34.89
CA GLU A 267 14.98 -1.87 -35.28
C GLU A 267 15.77 -2.40 -36.49
N SER A 268 16.11 -1.51 -37.42
CA SER A 268 16.98 -1.78 -38.57
C SER A 268 18.47 -1.81 -38.23
N LYS A 269 18.82 -1.75 -36.93
CA LYS A 269 20.19 -1.74 -36.38
C LYS A 269 21.03 -0.52 -36.79
N GLY A 270 20.39 0.61 -37.11
CA GLY A 270 21.05 1.89 -37.30
C GLY A 270 21.08 2.74 -36.02
N ALA A 271 21.85 3.83 -36.05
CA ALA A 271 21.92 4.82 -34.99
C ALA A 271 21.23 6.13 -35.45
N PRO A 272 19.98 6.41 -35.01
CA PRO A 272 19.28 7.62 -35.41
C PRO A 272 19.83 8.85 -34.69
N VAL A 273 19.98 9.94 -35.42
CA VAL A 273 20.27 11.28 -34.89
C VAL A 273 19.32 12.29 -35.54
N LEU A 274 18.88 13.28 -34.78
CA LEU A 274 17.98 14.34 -35.24
C LEU A 274 18.81 15.51 -35.73
N LEU A 275 18.59 15.94 -36.97
CA LEU A 275 19.13 17.21 -37.44
C LEU A 275 18.30 18.36 -36.85
N SER A 276 18.87 19.08 -35.89
CA SER A 276 18.15 20.13 -35.17
C SER A 276 18.25 21.46 -35.91
N LEU A 277 17.30 21.72 -36.81
CA LEU A 277 17.15 23.01 -37.51
C LEU A 277 16.26 24.00 -36.72
N PHE A 278 16.25 23.88 -35.40
CA PHE A 278 15.48 24.71 -34.49
C PHE A 278 16.27 24.93 -33.19
N GLY A 279 15.88 25.92 -32.39
CA GLY A 279 16.50 26.24 -31.10
C GLY A 279 17.44 27.46 -31.15
N PRO A 280 18.05 27.82 -30.00
CA PRO A 280 18.73 29.11 -29.82
C PRO A 280 19.91 29.36 -30.77
N GLU A 281 20.68 28.31 -31.07
CA GLU A 281 21.84 28.40 -31.97
C GLU A 281 21.41 28.70 -33.41
N ILE A 282 20.30 28.09 -33.86
CA ILE A 282 19.72 28.32 -35.19
C ILE A 282 19.02 29.67 -35.27
N ALA A 283 18.25 30.06 -34.26
CA ALA A 283 17.63 31.38 -34.19
C ALA A 283 18.67 32.52 -34.28
N THR A 284 19.83 32.32 -33.64
CA THR A 284 20.96 33.26 -33.73
C THR A 284 21.55 33.31 -35.15
N ALA A 285 21.67 32.15 -35.81
CA ALA A 285 22.17 32.07 -37.18
C ALA A 285 21.20 32.68 -38.21
N GLN A 286 19.88 32.46 -38.04
CA GLN A 286 18.82 33.09 -38.83
C GLN A 286 18.88 34.62 -38.72
N LEU A 287 18.98 35.15 -37.49
CA LEU A 287 19.11 36.59 -37.26
C LEU A 287 20.36 37.16 -37.93
N ALA A 288 21.49 36.45 -37.85
CA ALA A 288 22.75 36.85 -38.49
C ALA A 288 22.67 36.82 -40.04
N ALA A 289 21.83 35.96 -40.60
CA ALA A 289 21.54 35.88 -42.04
C ALA A 289 20.43 36.85 -42.50
N GLY A 290 19.82 37.61 -41.58
CA GLY A 290 18.73 38.54 -41.88
C GLY A 290 17.36 37.87 -42.07
N MET A 291 17.18 36.66 -41.56
CA MET A 291 15.92 35.92 -41.55
C MET A 291 15.16 36.15 -40.23
N ASP A 292 13.83 36.00 -40.25
CA ASP A 292 13.03 36.00 -39.03
C ASP A 292 13.34 34.71 -38.22
N PRO A 293 13.77 34.80 -36.94
CA PRO A 293 13.98 33.63 -36.10
C PRO A 293 12.73 32.76 -35.88
N ASP A 294 11.54 33.33 -36.08
CA ASP A 294 10.27 32.60 -35.98
C ASP A 294 9.89 31.88 -37.28
N ASP A 295 10.60 32.12 -38.39
CA ASP A 295 10.38 31.40 -39.65
C ASP A 295 10.93 29.97 -39.56
N LYS A 296 10.13 29.01 -40.03
CA LYS A 296 10.52 27.60 -40.09
C LYS A 296 11.65 27.41 -41.11
N LEU A 297 12.75 26.80 -40.67
CA LEU A 297 13.94 26.61 -41.50
C LEU A 297 13.98 25.20 -42.12
N GLY A 298 14.03 25.12 -43.45
CA GLY A 298 14.33 23.89 -44.20
C GLY A 298 15.84 23.67 -44.40
N ILE A 299 16.23 22.44 -44.78
CA ILE A 299 17.62 22.14 -45.17
C ILE A 299 18.05 22.98 -46.37
N ASP A 300 17.14 23.18 -47.34
CA ASP A 300 17.44 23.98 -48.52
C ASP A 300 17.64 25.46 -48.19
N ASP A 301 16.84 26.01 -47.27
CA ASP A 301 17.01 27.37 -46.77
C ASP A 301 18.32 27.54 -45.99
N TYR A 302 18.70 26.54 -45.18
CA TYR A 302 19.97 26.54 -44.45
C TYR A 302 21.17 26.63 -45.41
N PHE A 303 21.18 25.84 -46.48
CA PHE A 303 22.28 25.90 -47.45
C PHE A 303 22.26 27.16 -48.31
N ASP A 304 21.08 27.74 -48.56
CA ASP A 304 20.99 28.97 -49.34
C ASP A 304 21.45 30.20 -48.56
N GLN A 305 21.22 30.26 -47.24
CA GLN A 305 21.39 31.51 -46.47
C GLN A 305 22.27 31.41 -45.21
N ILE A 306 22.51 30.22 -44.65
CA ILE A 306 23.12 30.07 -43.32
C ILE A 306 24.51 29.41 -43.37
N GLY A 307 24.62 28.18 -43.88
CA GLY A 307 25.83 27.39 -43.67
C GLY A 307 26.15 26.38 -44.78
N ASP A 308 27.20 25.59 -44.57
CA ASP A 308 27.66 24.55 -45.48
C ASP A 308 27.33 23.13 -44.99
N TRP A 309 27.65 22.10 -45.79
CA TRP A 309 27.38 20.70 -45.47
C TRP A 309 28.00 20.24 -44.14
N LYS A 310 29.23 20.67 -43.84
CA LYS A 310 29.94 20.23 -42.64
C LYS A 310 29.31 20.84 -41.40
N SER A 311 29.04 22.14 -41.46
CA SER A 311 28.38 22.89 -40.39
C SER A 311 26.96 22.38 -40.13
N LEU A 312 26.25 21.90 -41.16
CA LEU A 312 24.93 21.28 -41.00
C LEU A 312 25.02 19.98 -40.16
N LEU A 313 25.97 19.10 -40.46
CA LEU A 313 26.08 17.80 -39.77
C LEU A 313 26.48 17.91 -38.29
N ASP A 314 27.08 19.04 -37.89
CA ASP A 314 27.39 19.35 -36.49
C ASP A 314 26.12 19.64 -35.66
N LEU A 315 25.00 19.96 -36.30
CA LEU A 315 23.69 20.19 -35.65
C LEU A 315 22.91 18.90 -35.34
N ALA A 316 23.47 17.75 -35.67
CA ALA A 316 22.80 16.47 -35.49
C ALA A 316 22.96 15.94 -34.05
N ASN A 317 21.85 15.79 -33.34
CA ASN A 317 21.77 15.42 -31.93
C ASN A 317 21.13 14.02 -31.76
N PRO A 318 21.71 13.11 -30.95
CA PRO A 318 21.10 11.81 -30.66
C PRO A 318 19.80 11.90 -29.83
N GLN A 319 19.53 13.02 -29.18
CA GLN A 319 18.35 13.22 -28.33
C GLN A 319 17.25 14.00 -29.06
N MET A 320 16.00 13.58 -28.86
CA MET A 320 14.82 14.31 -29.32
C MET A 320 14.40 15.35 -28.27
N PRO A 321 13.78 16.48 -28.68
CA PRO A 321 13.22 17.45 -27.74
C PRO A 321 12.03 16.86 -26.98
N ALA A 322 11.61 17.55 -25.91
CA ALA A 322 10.43 17.17 -25.15
C ALA A 322 9.18 17.11 -26.05
N LYS A 323 8.29 16.16 -25.77
CA LYS A 323 7.05 16.00 -26.54
C LYS A 323 6.16 17.24 -26.33
N PRO A 324 5.76 17.97 -27.40
CA PRO A 324 4.85 19.09 -27.28
C PRO A 324 3.45 18.63 -26.84
N LYS A 325 2.74 19.49 -26.10
CA LYS A 325 1.36 19.22 -25.64
C LYS A 325 0.45 19.10 -26.87
N SER A 326 -0.27 18.00 -26.99
CA SER A 326 -1.16 17.77 -28.13
C SER A 326 -2.60 18.08 -27.75
N ASP A 327 -3.13 19.17 -28.30
CA ASP A 327 -4.56 19.44 -28.30
C ASP A 327 -5.15 18.93 -29.64
N GLU A 328 -6.15 18.04 -29.60
CA GLU A 328 -7.23 17.93 -30.61
C GLU A 328 -7.24 16.97 -31.83
N VAL A 329 -6.52 15.84 -31.92
CA VAL A 329 -6.77 14.90 -33.05
C VAL A 329 -6.91 13.45 -32.59
N ASN A 330 -8.16 13.02 -32.29
CA ASN A 330 -8.66 11.63 -32.30
C ASN A 330 -10.10 11.44 -31.73
N ALA A 331 -10.87 12.50 -31.46
CA ALA A 331 -12.21 12.36 -30.86
C ALA A 331 -13.23 11.74 -31.82
N ILE A 332 -14.01 10.77 -31.36
CA ILE A 332 -15.10 10.10 -32.08
C ILE A 332 -16.44 10.57 -31.50
N ASN A 333 -17.49 10.64 -32.32
CA ASN A 333 -18.83 11.00 -31.86
C ASN A 333 -19.25 10.23 -30.60
N GLY A 334 -19.65 10.95 -29.56
CA GLY A 334 -20.02 10.41 -28.25
C GLY A 334 -18.85 10.29 -27.26
N ASP A 335 -17.62 10.68 -27.61
CA ASP A 335 -16.51 10.74 -26.66
C ASP A 335 -16.75 11.83 -25.61
N TRP A 336 -16.32 11.57 -24.37
CA TRP A 336 -16.42 12.53 -23.27
C TRP A 336 -15.04 12.94 -22.78
N ARG A 337 -14.90 14.21 -22.41
CA ARG A 337 -13.68 14.75 -21.76
C ARG A 337 -14.02 15.77 -20.70
N ILE A 338 -13.06 16.02 -19.82
CA ILE A 338 -13.01 17.26 -19.03
C ILE A 338 -12.26 18.30 -19.84
N HIS A 339 -12.71 19.55 -19.82
CA HIS A 339 -12.13 20.62 -20.64
C HIS A 339 -10.64 20.84 -20.29
N PRO A 340 -9.72 20.93 -21.28
CA PRO A 340 -8.28 20.95 -21.01
C PRO A 340 -7.79 22.11 -20.13
N SER A 341 -8.47 23.27 -20.17
CA SER A 341 -8.11 24.45 -19.39
C SER A 341 -9.06 24.75 -18.22
N ASN A 342 -10.16 24.01 -18.06
CA ASN A 342 -11.09 24.19 -16.94
C ASN A 342 -11.66 22.85 -16.46
N ASP A 343 -11.19 22.41 -15.29
CA ASP A 343 -11.56 21.10 -14.75
C ASP A 343 -13.05 20.97 -14.38
N ALA A 344 -13.82 22.06 -14.25
CA ALA A 344 -15.26 21.99 -13.91
C ALA A 344 -16.17 21.64 -15.09
N ILE A 345 -15.64 21.58 -16.32
CA ILE A 345 -16.47 21.46 -17.51
C ILE A 345 -16.32 20.07 -18.11
N ALA A 346 -17.42 19.31 -18.14
CA ALA A 346 -17.48 18.06 -18.89
C ALA A 346 -18.14 18.28 -20.25
N GLN A 347 -17.48 17.81 -21.30
CA GLN A 347 -17.91 17.98 -22.69
C GLN A 347 -18.10 16.62 -23.36
N GLU A 348 -19.03 16.58 -24.31
CA GLU A 348 -19.24 15.46 -25.24
C GLU A 348 -18.89 15.91 -26.65
N TYR A 349 -18.17 15.10 -27.39
CA TYR A 349 -17.89 15.34 -28.81
C TYR A 349 -19.10 14.92 -29.64
N VAL A 350 -19.69 15.86 -30.37
CA VAL A 350 -20.88 15.61 -31.19
C VAL A 350 -20.58 15.92 -32.65
N GLU A 351 -20.70 14.90 -33.50
CA GLU A 351 -20.63 15.03 -34.94
C GLU A 351 -21.95 15.54 -35.52
N SER A 352 -21.83 16.51 -36.42
CA SER A 352 -22.94 17.08 -37.18
C SER A 352 -22.68 16.87 -38.66
N THR A 353 -23.65 16.30 -39.37
CA THR A 353 -23.58 16.12 -40.82
C THR A 353 -24.27 17.27 -41.51
N ASN A 354 -23.53 17.99 -42.36
CA ASN A 354 -24.11 19.05 -43.17
C ASN A 354 -24.98 18.45 -44.29
N ALA A 355 -26.29 18.67 -44.20
CA ALA A 355 -27.28 18.11 -45.12
C ALA A 355 -27.08 18.47 -46.60
N ASN A 356 -26.36 19.56 -46.90
CA ASN A 356 -26.14 20.03 -48.27
C ASN A 356 -24.85 19.51 -48.91
N THR A 357 -23.88 19.07 -48.12
CA THR A 357 -22.54 18.67 -48.61
C THR A 357 -22.14 17.25 -48.24
N GLY A 358 -22.87 16.61 -47.32
CA GLY A 358 -22.52 15.28 -46.79
C GLY A 358 -21.27 15.27 -45.91
N SER A 359 -20.67 16.43 -45.64
CA SER A 359 -19.50 16.56 -44.77
C SER A 359 -19.89 16.42 -43.30
N VAL A 360 -19.10 15.65 -42.54
CA VAL A 360 -19.26 15.46 -41.10
C VAL A 360 -18.27 16.37 -40.38
N SER A 361 -18.76 17.26 -39.52
CA SER A 361 -17.94 18.13 -38.65
C SER A 361 -18.35 17.92 -37.20
N GLY A 362 -17.38 17.62 -36.33
CA GLY A 362 -17.65 17.43 -34.90
C GLY A 362 -17.17 18.58 -34.04
N ASN A 363 -17.91 18.85 -32.96
CA ASN A 363 -17.60 19.90 -31.97
C ASN A 363 -17.76 19.34 -30.56
N TRP A 364 -16.93 19.80 -29.62
CA TRP A 364 -17.12 19.53 -28.19
C TRP A 364 -18.23 20.41 -27.62
N ILE A 365 -19.28 19.79 -27.10
CA ILE A 365 -20.44 20.46 -26.50
C ILE A 365 -20.39 20.28 -25.00
N THR A 366 -20.45 21.38 -24.24
CA THR A 366 -20.56 21.34 -22.78
C THR A 366 -21.87 20.67 -22.35
N ARG A 367 -21.75 19.62 -21.54
CA ARG A 367 -22.89 18.84 -21.00
C ARG A 367 -23.12 19.04 -19.51
N SER A 368 -22.07 19.40 -18.77
CA SER A 368 -22.11 19.60 -17.31
C SER A 368 -21.11 20.66 -16.89
N ARG A 369 -21.50 21.50 -15.91
CA ARG A 369 -20.61 22.44 -15.18
C ARG A 369 -20.10 21.85 -13.86
N VAL A 370 -20.11 20.52 -13.79
CA VAL A 370 -19.41 19.74 -12.77
C VAL A 370 -18.42 18.85 -13.51
N GLY A 371 -17.17 18.89 -13.10
CA GLY A 371 -16.07 18.10 -13.65
C GLY A 371 -15.08 17.69 -12.55
N GLY A 372 -13.82 17.47 -12.90
CA GLY A 372 -12.77 17.11 -11.96
C GLY A 372 -11.85 16.00 -12.45
N ARG A 373 -11.30 15.23 -11.52
CA ARG A 373 -10.37 14.12 -11.82
C ARG A 373 -10.30 13.11 -10.69
N LEU A 374 -9.89 11.89 -11.02
CA LEU A 374 -9.40 10.93 -10.02
C LEU A 374 -8.04 11.43 -9.51
N VAL A 375 -7.87 11.54 -8.19
CA VAL A 375 -6.62 11.98 -7.58
C VAL A 375 -5.77 10.79 -7.20
N SER A 376 -6.36 9.85 -6.46
CA SER A 376 -5.63 8.69 -5.96
C SER A 376 -6.52 7.45 -5.85
N THR A 377 -5.88 6.29 -5.95
CA THR A 377 -6.43 4.99 -5.57
C THR A 377 -5.48 4.32 -4.59
N VAL A 378 -5.96 4.07 -3.38
CA VAL A 378 -5.18 3.50 -2.29
C VAL A 378 -5.75 2.14 -1.92
N ALA A 379 -4.99 1.08 -2.18
CA ALA A 379 -5.32 -0.26 -1.73
C ALA A 379 -4.87 -0.43 -0.28
N SER A 380 -5.77 -0.90 0.59
CA SER A 380 -5.42 -1.17 1.98
C SER A 380 -5.09 -2.66 2.14
N ARG A 381 -4.01 -2.99 2.82
CA ARG A 381 -3.66 -4.38 3.16
C ARG A 381 -3.10 -4.49 4.57
N ARG A 382 -3.14 -5.68 5.15
CA ARG A 382 -2.44 -6.00 6.40
C ARG A 382 -1.13 -6.74 6.09
N PRO A 383 -0.07 -6.53 6.88
CA PRO A 383 1.11 -7.37 6.80
C PRO A 383 0.78 -8.76 7.33
N THR A 384 1.27 -9.79 6.66
CA THR A 384 1.22 -11.16 7.17
C THR A 384 2.30 -11.38 8.22
N GLU A 385 2.15 -12.40 9.06
CA GLU A 385 3.16 -12.75 10.07
C GLU A 385 4.53 -13.04 9.44
N ASN A 386 4.56 -13.69 8.27
CA ASN A 386 5.80 -13.95 7.54
C ASN A 386 6.45 -12.66 7.01
N GLU A 387 5.67 -11.67 6.60
CA GLU A 387 6.22 -10.39 6.14
C GLU A 387 6.78 -9.57 7.31
N ILE A 388 6.14 -9.63 8.49
CA ILE A 388 6.67 -9.00 9.70
C ILE A 388 7.99 -9.69 10.12
N LEU A 389 8.02 -11.03 10.10
CA LEU A 389 9.21 -11.81 10.47
C LEU A 389 10.37 -11.59 9.48
N ASN A 390 10.10 -11.63 8.18
CA ASN A 390 11.17 -11.48 7.18
C ASN A 390 11.48 -10.02 6.85
N GLY A 391 10.58 -9.10 7.17
CA GLY A 391 10.67 -7.67 6.81
C GLY A 391 10.39 -7.38 5.32
N VAL A 392 10.04 -8.41 4.54
CA VAL A 392 9.88 -8.34 3.07
C VAL A 392 8.40 -8.37 2.70
N VAL A 393 8.01 -7.50 1.78
CA VAL A 393 6.64 -7.47 1.23
C VAL A 393 6.43 -8.63 0.26
N ASP A 394 5.39 -9.42 0.49
CA ASP A 394 4.92 -10.45 -0.44
C ASP A 394 4.23 -9.79 -1.64
N ALA A 395 4.90 -9.87 -2.80
CA ALA A 395 4.42 -9.36 -4.07
C ALA A 395 3.28 -10.23 -4.68
N GLY A 396 3.06 -11.44 -4.15
CA GLY A 396 2.04 -12.38 -4.61
C GLY A 396 0.66 -12.15 -4.02
N GLN A 397 0.52 -11.33 -2.96
CA GLN A 397 -0.77 -11.08 -2.34
C GLN A 397 -1.65 -10.20 -3.25
N GLN A 398 -2.78 -10.76 -3.71
CA GLN A 398 -3.78 -9.99 -4.46
C GLN A 398 -4.42 -8.93 -3.58
N LEU A 399 -4.31 -7.67 -4.00
CA LEU A 399 -5.03 -6.55 -3.41
C LEU A 399 -6.48 -6.60 -3.90
N LEU A 400 -7.44 -6.80 -2.99
CA LEU A 400 -8.85 -6.84 -3.33
C LEU A 400 -9.38 -5.42 -3.56
N LEU A 401 -10.23 -5.28 -4.58
CA LEU A 401 -10.89 -4.00 -4.91
C LEU A 401 -11.76 -3.49 -3.74
N GLU A 402 -12.30 -4.41 -2.94
CA GLU A 402 -13.19 -4.11 -1.81
C GLU A 402 -12.47 -3.39 -0.65
N ASP A 403 -11.15 -3.61 -0.52
CA ASP A 403 -10.29 -2.98 0.50
C ASP A 403 -9.57 -1.74 -0.03
N SER A 404 -9.90 -1.32 -1.25
CA SER A 404 -9.35 -0.14 -1.89
C SER A 404 -10.26 1.07 -1.72
N SER A 405 -9.65 2.24 -1.53
CA SER A 405 -10.32 3.53 -1.48
C SER A 405 -9.85 4.42 -2.62
N CYS A 406 -10.62 5.45 -2.94
CA CYS A 406 -10.27 6.44 -3.92
C CYS A 406 -10.56 7.85 -3.41
N GLU A 407 -9.80 8.80 -3.92
CA GLU A 407 -10.01 10.21 -3.75
C GLU A 407 -10.31 10.84 -5.12
N VAL A 408 -11.43 11.55 -5.21
CA VAL A 408 -11.87 12.25 -6.41
C VAL A 408 -11.92 13.73 -6.10
N GLU A 409 -11.29 14.53 -6.95
CA GLU A 409 -11.43 15.97 -6.94
C GLU A 409 -12.60 16.33 -7.85
N ILE A 410 -13.55 17.10 -7.33
CA ILE A 410 -14.71 17.60 -8.06
C ILE A 410 -14.57 19.11 -8.18
N ALA A 411 -14.56 19.59 -9.42
CA ALA A 411 -14.51 21.00 -9.75
C ALA A 411 -15.92 21.48 -10.15
N LEU A 412 -16.36 22.60 -9.58
CA LEU A 412 -17.68 23.19 -9.78
C LEU A 412 -17.56 24.59 -10.36
N LEU A 413 -18.51 24.92 -11.24
CA LEU A 413 -18.66 26.25 -11.80
C LEU A 413 -20.14 26.67 -11.68
N ASP A 414 -20.41 27.76 -10.96
CA ASP A 414 -21.77 28.25 -10.76
C ASP A 414 -22.40 28.70 -12.09
N ARG A 415 -23.74 28.73 -12.13
CA ARG A 415 -24.49 29.15 -13.33
C ARG A 415 -24.19 30.57 -13.79
N ASN A 416 -23.72 31.43 -12.87
CA ASN A 416 -23.44 32.83 -13.14
C ASN A 416 -21.99 33.09 -13.55
N GLN A 417 -21.13 32.06 -13.51
CA GLN A 417 -19.71 32.14 -13.87
C GLN A 417 -19.50 31.75 -15.34
N ASP A 418 -18.52 32.35 -16.01
CA ASP A 418 -18.13 31.99 -17.37
C ASP A 418 -17.17 30.78 -17.39
N ILE A 419 -17.02 30.14 -18.54
CA ILE A 419 -16.11 29.01 -18.79
C ILE A 419 -14.65 29.36 -18.48
N ASP A 420 -14.29 30.63 -18.54
CA ASP A 420 -12.94 31.12 -18.25
C ASP A 420 -12.72 31.46 -16.77
N ASP A 421 -13.77 31.42 -15.93
CA ASP A 421 -13.64 31.66 -14.49
C ASP A 421 -13.00 30.47 -13.76
N GLU A 422 -12.26 30.76 -12.69
CA GLU A 422 -11.59 29.75 -11.87
C GLU A 422 -12.61 28.87 -11.13
N PRO A 423 -12.56 27.53 -11.31
CA PRO A 423 -13.53 26.64 -10.68
C PRO A 423 -13.24 26.44 -9.19
N THR A 424 -14.28 26.22 -8.40
CA THR A 424 -14.11 25.82 -6.99
C THR A 424 -13.96 24.31 -6.89
N THR A 425 -12.93 23.82 -6.22
CA THR A 425 -12.62 22.39 -6.11
C THR A 425 -12.91 21.82 -4.73
N TYR A 426 -13.45 20.60 -4.69
CA TYR A 426 -13.78 19.85 -3.49
C TYR A 426 -13.23 18.43 -3.56
N ARG A 427 -12.92 17.82 -2.41
CA ARG A 427 -12.43 16.43 -2.33
C ARG A 427 -13.51 15.48 -1.85
N VAL A 428 -13.64 14.36 -2.56
CA VAL A 428 -14.59 13.29 -2.29
C VAL A 428 -13.83 12.02 -2.01
N PHE A 429 -14.13 11.38 -0.88
CA PHE A 429 -13.45 10.17 -0.44
C PHE A 429 -14.44 9.00 -0.37
N GLY A 430 -14.04 7.82 -0.84
CA GLY A 430 -14.88 6.64 -0.69
C GLY A 430 -14.22 5.36 -1.17
N PRO A 431 -14.97 4.24 -1.23
CA PRO A 431 -14.43 2.97 -1.72
C PRO A 431 -14.11 3.07 -3.21
N ALA A 432 -13.08 2.36 -3.68
CA ALA A 432 -12.69 2.34 -5.09
C ALA A 432 -13.81 1.82 -6.00
N THR A 433 -14.75 1.05 -5.45
CA THR A 433 -15.97 0.61 -6.15
C THR A 433 -16.85 1.78 -6.61
N LEU A 434 -16.74 2.98 -6.02
CA LEU A 434 -17.41 4.19 -6.53
C LEU A 434 -17.06 4.46 -7.99
N MET A 435 -15.84 4.10 -8.41
CA MET A 435 -15.40 4.27 -9.78
C MET A 435 -16.16 3.37 -10.75
N ALA A 436 -16.92 2.37 -10.29
CA ALA A 436 -17.78 1.53 -11.12
C ALA A 436 -19.27 1.90 -11.03
N VAL A 437 -19.65 2.83 -10.15
CA VAL A 437 -21.05 3.16 -9.83
C VAL A 437 -21.41 4.53 -10.39
N ASP A 438 -22.64 4.68 -10.88
CA ASP A 438 -23.15 5.96 -11.36
C ASP A 438 -23.14 7.01 -10.21
N PRO A 439 -22.64 8.24 -10.44
CA PRO A 439 -22.61 9.30 -9.43
C PRO A 439 -23.93 9.54 -8.69
N ARG A 440 -25.09 9.28 -9.32
CA ARG A 440 -26.41 9.36 -8.68
C ARG A 440 -26.58 8.42 -7.49
N ASP A 441 -25.91 7.27 -7.54
CA ASP A 441 -25.98 6.26 -6.50
C ASP A 441 -24.87 6.40 -5.46
N TRP A 442 -23.91 7.32 -5.62
CA TRP A 442 -22.77 7.45 -4.70
C TRP A 442 -23.18 7.62 -3.24
N THR A 443 -24.27 8.34 -2.97
CA THR A 443 -24.81 8.54 -1.60
C THR A 443 -25.33 7.26 -0.93
N ARG A 444 -25.52 6.18 -1.70
CA ARG A 444 -25.87 4.84 -1.19
C ARG A 444 -24.65 4.02 -0.76
N HIS A 445 -23.45 4.53 -1.03
CA HIS A 445 -22.18 3.94 -0.63
C HIS A 445 -21.55 4.75 0.52
N ALA A 446 -20.52 4.20 1.15
CA ALA A 446 -19.77 4.87 2.21
C ALA A 446 -18.85 5.98 1.64
N VAL A 447 -19.45 7.00 1.01
CA VAL A 447 -18.77 8.16 0.43
C VAL A 447 -18.86 9.36 1.36
N GLN A 448 -17.80 10.16 1.42
CA GLN A 448 -17.78 11.48 2.02
C GLN A 448 -17.89 12.51 0.89
N LEU A 449 -19.09 13.04 0.71
CA LEU A 449 -19.40 14.02 -0.32
C LEU A 449 -19.66 15.38 0.34
N PRO A 450 -18.90 16.43 0.02
CA PRO A 450 -19.11 17.77 0.57
C PRO A 450 -20.50 18.32 0.28
N ASN A 451 -21.05 19.11 1.22
CA ASN A 451 -22.40 19.67 1.13
C ASN A 451 -22.54 20.62 -0.07
N GLU A 452 -21.46 21.30 -0.43
CA GLU A 452 -21.36 22.23 -1.55
C GLU A 452 -21.52 21.49 -2.89
N VAL A 453 -20.92 20.31 -3.00
CA VAL A 453 -21.12 19.43 -4.17
C VAL A 453 -22.57 18.94 -4.21
N LEU A 454 -23.13 18.51 -3.09
CA LEU A 454 -24.52 18.06 -2.99
C LEU A 454 -25.54 19.15 -3.33
N ALA A 455 -25.23 20.41 -3.01
CA ALA A 455 -26.10 21.55 -3.24
C ALA A 455 -26.03 22.09 -4.68
N HIS A 456 -25.02 21.69 -5.46
CA HIS A 456 -24.81 22.23 -6.81
C HIS A 456 -25.91 21.75 -7.79
N PRO A 457 -26.53 22.63 -8.59
CA PRO A 457 -27.71 22.30 -9.40
C PRO A 457 -27.44 21.29 -10.53
N ASP A 458 -26.19 21.18 -10.98
CA ASP A 458 -25.78 20.21 -11.99
C ASP A 458 -25.27 18.88 -11.38
N TRP A 459 -25.28 18.76 -10.04
CA TRP A 459 -24.99 17.53 -9.33
C TRP A 459 -26.28 16.76 -8.97
N PRO A 460 -26.33 15.43 -9.16
CA PRO A 460 -25.37 14.61 -9.90
C PRO A 460 -25.49 14.81 -11.43
N PRO A 461 -24.41 14.62 -12.20
CA PRO A 461 -24.43 14.75 -13.67
C PRO A 461 -25.46 13.82 -14.32
N ARG A 462 -26.22 14.32 -15.31
CA ARG A 462 -27.26 13.53 -16.00
C ARG A 462 -26.71 12.29 -16.72
N ASN A 463 -25.56 12.42 -17.36
CA ASN A 463 -24.80 11.36 -18.03
C ASN A 463 -23.68 10.84 -17.12
N GLY A 464 -24.07 10.33 -15.95
CA GLY A 464 -23.14 10.03 -14.86
C GLY A 464 -22.03 9.03 -15.21
N ARG A 465 -22.29 8.03 -16.05
CA ARG A 465 -21.29 7.02 -16.45
C ARG A 465 -20.24 7.58 -17.39
N GLU A 466 -20.67 8.32 -18.40
CA GLU A 466 -19.79 8.95 -19.38
C GLU A 466 -18.97 10.07 -18.72
N TRP A 467 -19.62 10.86 -17.86
CA TRP A 467 -18.95 11.83 -16.99
C TRP A 467 -17.86 11.17 -16.13
N LEU A 468 -18.18 10.06 -15.45
CA LEU A 468 -17.21 9.33 -14.63
C LEU A 468 -16.06 8.75 -15.47
N GLY A 469 -16.34 8.34 -16.72
CA GLY A 469 -15.32 7.98 -17.71
C GLY A 469 -14.36 9.13 -17.99
N ALA A 470 -14.88 10.34 -18.21
CA ALA A 470 -14.06 11.54 -18.42
C ALA A 470 -13.23 11.92 -17.19
N ILE A 471 -13.79 11.82 -15.98
CA ILE A 471 -13.08 12.06 -14.70
C ILE A 471 -11.88 11.12 -14.54
N LYS A 472 -12.02 9.84 -14.89
CA LYS A 472 -10.92 8.86 -14.82
C LYS A 472 -9.84 9.09 -15.88
N ALA A 473 -10.24 9.62 -17.04
CA ALA A 473 -9.32 9.91 -18.14
C ALA A 473 -8.58 11.24 -17.93
N ASN A 474 -9.19 12.19 -17.23
CA ASN A 474 -8.60 13.50 -16.97
C ASN A 474 -7.35 13.38 -16.10
N LYS A 475 -6.22 13.92 -16.58
CA LYS A 475 -4.92 13.92 -15.87
C LYS A 475 -4.53 12.54 -15.31
N ARG A 476 -4.81 11.48 -16.09
CA ARG A 476 -4.60 10.09 -15.67
C ARG A 476 -3.16 9.75 -15.27
N ASP A 477 -2.20 10.40 -15.90
CA ASP A 477 -0.77 10.32 -15.59
C ASP A 477 -0.41 10.91 -14.21
N GLN A 478 -1.28 11.72 -13.63
CA GLN A 478 -1.16 12.29 -12.29
C GLN A 478 -1.92 11.51 -11.21
N VAL A 479 -2.61 10.42 -11.59
CA VAL A 479 -3.36 9.59 -10.63
C VAL A 479 -2.36 8.80 -9.80
N GLU A 480 -2.39 9.03 -8.50
CA GLU A 480 -1.55 8.31 -7.58
C GLU A 480 -2.12 6.92 -7.29
N THR A 481 -1.33 5.86 -7.51
CA THR A 481 -1.68 4.50 -7.09
C THR A 481 -0.77 4.09 -5.96
N ALA A 482 -1.34 3.77 -4.80
CA ALA A 482 -0.57 3.44 -3.62
C ALA A 482 -1.15 2.26 -2.84
N VAL A 483 -0.31 1.66 -2.00
CA VAL A 483 -0.70 0.64 -1.03
C VAL A 483 -0.48 1.21 0.36
N ALA A 484 -1.50 1.14 1.22
CA ALA A 484 -1.43 1.60 2.60
C ALA A 484 -1.64 0.44 3.58
N TRP A 485 -1.01 0.54 4.75
CA TRP A 485 -1.09 -0.49 5.78
C TRP A 485 -2.31 -0.28 6.67
N ASN A 486 -3.26 -1.22 6.60
CA ASN A 486 -4.50 -1.22 7.37
C ASN A 486 -4.29 -1.72 8.81
N THR A 487 -3.18 -1.37 9.41
CA THR A 487 -2.85 -1.63 10.81
C THR A 487 -1.70 -0.70 11.22
N MET A 488 -1.63 -0.37 12.51
CA MET A 488 -0.49 0.26 13.15
C MET A 488 0.49 -0.82 13.65
N GLY A 489 1.69 -0.42 14.07
CA GLY A 489 2.76 -1.32 14.49
C GLY A 489 3.79 -1.56 13.39
N TRP A 490 4.53 -2.68 13.50
CA TRP A 490 5.57 -3.05 12.55
C TRP A 490 5.00 -3.47 11.19
N VAL A 491 5.51 -2.86 10.12
CA VAL A 491 5.13 -3.13 8.73
C VAL A 491 6.38 -3.31 7.85
N PRO A 492 6.35 -4.25 6.89
CA PRO A 492 7.46 -4.47 5.96
C PRO A 492 7.60 -3.31 4.97
N VAL A 493 8.81 -3.15 4.42
CA VAL A 493 9.13 -2.16 3.37
C VAL A 493 9.77 -2.91 2.20
N PRO A 494 9.32 -2.72 0.93
CA PRO A 494 9.76 -3.55 -0.20
C PRO A 494 11.28 -3.65 -0.40
N ASP A 495 11.99 -2.53 -0.29
CA ASP A 495 13.43 -2.41 -0.55
C ASP A 495 14.17 -1.72 0.62
N GLY A 496 13.76 -2.00 1.85
CA GLY A 496 14.19 -1.29 3.05
C GLY A 496 14.07 -2.08 4.35
N GLN A 497 14.32 -1.42 5.49
CA GLN A 497 14.04 -2.01 6.80
C GLN A 497 12.59 -1.78 7.20
N PRO A 498 11.97 -2.68 7.98
CA PRO A 498 10.61 -2.49 8.47
C PRO A 498 10.40 -1.15 9.18
N ALA A 499 9.25 -0.55 8.95
CA ALA A 499 8.83 0.70 9.57
C ALA A 499 7.81 0.42 10.68
N PHE A 500 7.69 1.35 11.63
CA PHE A 500 6.66 1.32 12.66
C PHE A 500 5.66 2.44 12.44
N ILE A 501 4.37 2.09 12.36
CA ILE A 501 3.26 3.04 12.21
C ILE A 501 2.59 3.26 13.55
N VAL A 502 2.37 4.52 13.94
CA VAL A 502 1.56 4.84 15.13
C VAL A 502 0.85 6.17 14.93
N GLY A 503 -0.48 6.15 15.01
CA GLY A 503 -1.32 7.31 14.72
C GLY A 503 -1.01 7.93 13.35
N ASN A 504 -0.49 9.16 13.35
CA ASN A 504 -0.08 9.89 12.15
C ASN A 504 1.44 9.86 11.89
N GLN A 505 2.20 9.04 12.62
CA GLN A 505 3.66 8.96 12.55
C GLN A 505 4.13 7.67 11.88
N ILE A 506 5.24 7.78 11.16
CA ILE A 506 5.99 6.66 10.57
C ILE A 506 7.42 6.76 11.09
N LEU A 507 7.83 5.79 11.91
CA LEU A 507 9.21 5.66 12.37
C LEU A 507 9.89 4.59 11.51
N ALA A 508 10.75 5.02 10.59
CA ALA A 508 11.50 4.13 9.70
C ALA A 508 13.00 4.41 9.80
N ALA A 509 13.83 3.43 9.42
CA ALA A 509 15.30 3.54 9.51
C ALA A 509 15.87 4.77 8.79
N ASN A 510 15.23 5.20 7.70
CA ASN A 510 15.64 6.36 6.90
C ASN A 510 14.43 6.99 6.18
N GLU A 511 14.64 8.17 5.56
CA GLU A 511 13.58 8.92 4.87
C GLU A 511 13.03 8.19 3.63
N LYS A 512 13.85 7.37 2.96
CA LYS A 512 13.40 6.57 1.80
C LYS A 512 12.37 5.54 2.26
N ASP A 513 12.65 4.81 3.32
CA ASP A 513 11.75 3.78 3.87
C ASP A 513 10.46 4.41 4.42
N ALA A 514 10.56 5.60 5.03
CA ALA A 514 9.40 6.39 5.45
C ALA A 514 8.50 6.78 4.28
N LYS A 515 9.07 7.26 3.16
CA LYS A 515 8.32 7.64 1.95
C LYS A 515 7.66 6.46 1.24
N GLN A 516 8.23 5.26 1.36
CA GLN A 516 7.66 4.02 0.81
C GLN A 516 6.53 3.45 1.67
N THR A 517 6.41 3.89 2.92
CA THR A 517 5.40 3.42 3.87
C THR A 517 4.20 4.38 3.88
N ARG A 518 2.97 3.84 3.85
CA ARG A 518 1.75 4.65 3.97
C ARG A 518 0.83 4.20 5.09
N LEU A 519 0.30 5.19 5.80
CA LEU A 519 -0.67 5.05 6.87
C LEU A 519 -2.04 4.65 6.29
N GLY A 520 -2.57 3.50 6.69
CA GLY A 520 -3.96 3.11 6.37
C GLY A 520 -4.94 3.30 7.51
N VAL A 521 -4.46 3.33 8.76
CA VAL A 521 -5.31 3.58 9.94
C VAL A 521 -5.45 5.08 10.17
N THR A 522 -6.63 5.61 9.87
CA THR A 522 -6.99 7.03 10.01
C THR A 522 -8.13 7.20 11.00
N GLU A 523 -8.49 8.44 11.37
CA GLU A 523 -9.68 8.75 12.18
C GLU A 523 -10.98 8.13 11.65
N ARG A 524 -11.03 7.85 10.33
CA ARG A 524 -12.17 7.17 9.70
C ARG A 524 -12.22 5.69 10.04
N VAL A 525 -11.07 5.03 10.12
CA VAL A 525 -10.95 3.59 10.32
C VAL A 525 -11.00 3.26 11.81
N LEU A 526 -10.34 4.07 12.62
CA LEU A 526 -10.32 3.96 14.08
C LEU A 526 -10.49 5.36 14.68
N PRO A 527 -11.68 5.67 15.25
CA PRO A 527 -11.88 6.95 15.94
C PRO A 527 -10.86 7.14 17.06
N GLY A 528 -10.20 8.30 17.08
CA GLY A 528 -9.11 8.61 17.99
C GLY A 528 -7.75 8.06 17.56
N ALA A 529 -7.60 7.55 16.33
CA ALA A 529 -6.31 7.09 15.79
C ALA A 529 -5.19 8.13 15.95
N THR A 530 -5.47 9.42 15.78
CA THR A 530 -4.49 10.50 15.90
C THR A 530 -4.04 10.79 17.34
N LYS A 531 -4.72 10.23 18.34
CA LYS A 531 -4.29 10.31 19.75
C LYS A 531 -3.12 9.36 20.04
N PHE A 532 -2.99 8.29 19.27
CA PHE A 532 -1.84 7.40 19.34
C PHE A 532 -0.63 8.11 18.72
N GLY A 533 0.52 8.00 19.37
CA GLY A 533 1.77 8.53 18.86
C GLY A 533 2.92 8.33 19.84
N VAL A 534 4.08 8.88 19.51
CA VAL A 534 5.26 8.92 20.36
C VAL A 534 5.97 10.26 20.19
N ILE A 535 6.90 10.59 21.08
CA ILE A 535 7.76 11.77 20.95
C ILE A 535 9.09 11.28 20.38
N ASP A 536 9.35 11.54 19.09
CA ASP A 536 10.53 11.03 18.38
C ASP A 536 11.52 12.16 18.11
N ASP A 537 12.50 12.30 19.00
CA ASP A 537 13.58 13.30 18.92
C ASP A 537 14.85 12.72 18.27
N TYR A 538 14.72 11.64 17.49
CA TYR A 538 15.85 11.01 16.83
C TYR A 538 16.50 11.94 15.80
N ASP A 539 17.76 12.29 16.04
CA ASP A 539 18.60 13.05 15.13
C ASP A 539 19.88 12.28 14.83
N ALA A 540 19.99 11.79 13.58
CA ALA A 540 21.17 11.06 13.13
C ALA A 540 22.45 11.94 13.10
N SER A 541 22.32 13.27 13.10
CA SER A 541 23.45 14.19 13.12
C SER A 541 24.03 14.44 14.52
N ASP A 542 23.25 14.18 15.58
CA ASP A 542 23.66 14.27 17.00
C ASP A 542 23.33 12.97 17.76
N ILE A 543 23.94 11.87 17.32
CA ILE A 543 23.69 10.55 17.91
C ILE A 543 24.08 10.47 19.40
N GLU A 544 25.12 11.19 19.82
CA GLU A 544 25.56 11.18 21.22
C GLU A 544 24.63 12.00 22.12
N GLY A 545 24.12 13.14 21.64
CA GLY A 545 23.05 13.88 22.32
C GLY A 545 21.79 13.03 22.46
N TYR A 546 21.40 12.34 21.38
CA TYR A 546 20.27 11.40 21.41
C TYR A 546 20.50 10.27 22.43
N LYS A 547 21.67 9.61 22.42
CA LYS A 547 22.01 8.57 23.41
C LYS A 547 21.99 9.10 24.85
N ALA A 548 22.47 10.32 25.08
CA ALA A 548 22.40 10.96 26.40
C ALA A 548 20.95 11.16 26.86
N GLN A 549 20.06 11.58 25.96
CA GLN A 549 18.63 11.70 26.24
C GLN A 549 18.00 10.34 26.56
N VAL A 550 18.31 9.30 25.78
CA VAL A 550 17.83 7.92 26.04
C VAL A 550 18.28 7.42 27.42
N ARG A 551 19.56 7.64 27.80
CA ARG A 551 20.05 7.26 29.15
C ARG A 551 19.27 7.96 30.27
N LYS A 552 19.01 9.26 30.11
CA LYS A 552 18.21 10.04 31.05
C LYS A 552 16.79 9.48 31.15
N ASP A 553 16.13 9.26 30.01
CA ASP A 553 14.75 8.79 29.96
C ASP A 553 14.60 7.38 30.59
N ILE A 554 15.52 6.46 30.33
CA ILE A 554 15.55 5.14 31.01
C ILE A 554 15.68 5.30 32.52
N THR A 555 16.63 6.13 32.96
CA THR A 555 16.91 6.33 34.39
C THR A 555 15.69 6.93 35.10
N ASP A 556 15.12 8.01 34.55
CA ASP A 556 13.99 8.73 35.12
C ASP A 556 12.73 7.85 35.14
N VAL A 557 12.45 7.12 34.06
CA VAL A 557 11.30 6.21 33.98
C VAL A 557 11.40 5.11 35.02
N LEU A 558 12.54 4.42 35.15
CA LEU A 558 12.70 3.35 36.14
C LEU A 558 12.61 3.90 37.58
N GLN A 559 13.25 5.03 37.84
CA GLN A 559 13.22 5.69 39.14
C GLN A 559 11.78 6.10 39.54
N VAL A 560 11.00 6.64 38.61
CA VAL A 560 9.67 7.19 38.90
C VAL A 560 8.55 6.15 38.79
N PHE A 561 8.67 5.13 37.94
CA PHE A 561 7.65 4.08 37.86
C PHE A 561 7.82 3.01 38.92
N VAL A 562 9.07 2.62 39.21
CA VAL A 562 9.36 1.46 40.07
C VAL A 562 9.91 1.90 41.43
N GLU A 563 10.99 2.68 41.45
CA GLU A 563 11.73 2.96 42.69
C GLU A 563 11.08 4.00 43.61
N ASN A 564 10.26 4.91 43.08
CA ASN A 564 9.55 5.89 43.92
C ASN A 564 8.51 5.24 44.84
N GLY A 565 8.12 3.99 44.55
CA GLY A 565 7.14 3.22 45.31
C GLY A 565 5.74 3.81 45.24
N PHE A 566 5.31 4.39 44.12
CA PHE A 566 3.93 4.89 43.99
C PHE A 566 2.91 3.74 44.12
N TRP A 567 3.09 2.66 43.37
CA TRP A 567 2.39 1.40 43.60
C TRP A 567 2.96 0.71 44.83
N ARG A 568 2.10 0.28 45.76
CA ARG A 568 2.54 -0.48 46.96
C ARG A 568 3.15 -1.82 46.59
N ASN A 569 2.57 -2.49 45.61
CA ASN A 569 3.11 -3.73 45.07
C ASN A 569 4.07 -3.39 43.92
N ARG A 570 5.37 -3.59 44.15
CA ARG A 570 6.42 -3.32 43.16
C ARG A 570 6.25 -4.14 41.88
N ALA A 571 5.78 -5.38 41.98
CA ALA A 571 5.50 -6.21 40.82
C ALA A 571 4.40 -5.64 39.93
N THR A 572 3.41 -4.95 40.50
CA THR A 572 2.41 -4.21 39.70
C THR A 572 3.05 -3.07 38.91
N ALA A 573 3.98 -2.32 39.52
CA ALA A 573 4.72 -1.26 38.82
C ALA A 573 5.55 -1.81 37.66
N VAL A 574 6.29 -2.91 37.87
CA VAL A 574 7.09 -3.57 36.83
C VAL A 574 6.19 -4.09 35.70
N ALA A 575 5.07 -4.73 36.02
CA ALA A 575 4.15 -5.22 35.00
C ALA A 575 3.51 -4.10 34.17
N VAL A 576 3.16 -2.97 34.82
CA VAL A 576 2.70 -1.75 34.14
C VAL A 576 3.77 -1.27 33.17
N LEU A 577 5.01 -1.06 33.64
CA LEU A 577 6.17 -0.64 32.85
C LEU A 577 6.37 -1.54 31.61
N CYS A 578 6.43 -2.85 31.81
CA CYS A 578 6.64 -3.79 30.73
C CYS A 578 5.52 -3.75 29.70
N ALA A 579 4.26 -3.62 30.14
CA ALA A 579 3.14 -3.53 29.23
C ALA A 579 3.11 -2.23 28.42
N MET A 580 3.64 -1.12 28.95
CA MET A 580 3.74 0.14 28.22
C MET A 580 4.62 -0.03 26.98
N TYR A 581 5.78 -0.69 27.12
CA TYR A 581 6.74 -0.77 26.03
C TYR A 581 6.68 -2.07 25.22
N ARG A 582 5.94 -3.08 25.67
CA ARG A 582 5.81 -4.36 24.96
C ARG A 582 5.45 -4.24 23.47
N PRO A 583 4.57 -3.30 23.03
CA PRO A 583 4.24 -3.17 21.61
C PRO A 583 5.38 -2.65 20.71
N THR A 584 6.47 -2.12 21.28
CA THR A 584 7.64 -1.70 20.50
C THR A 584 8.41 -2.89 19.91
N ILE A 585 8.22 -4.09 20.47
CA ILE A 585 8.93 -5.31 20.08
C ILE A 585 8.19 -5.99 18.91
N PRO A 586 8.87 -6.36 17.81
CA PRO A 586 8.28 -6.94 16.60
C PRO A 586 7.88 -8.42 16.76
N LYS A 587 7.12 -8.72 17.83
CA LYS A 587 6.58 -10.06 18.15
C LYS A 587 5.25 -9.90 18.86
N HIS A 588 4.27 -10.73 18.52
CA HIS A 588 2.95 -10.71 19.15
C HIS A 588 3.02 -10.79 20.70
N PRO A 589 2.37 -9.89 21.45
CA PRO A 589 2.43 -9.89 22.93
C PRO A 589 1.90 -11.15 23.62
N GLY A 590 0.89 -11.82 23.04
CA GLY A 590 0.35 -13.09 23.54
C GLY A 590 -0.18 -13.07 24.99
N THR A 591 -0.32 -11.90 25.61
CA THR A 591 -0.68 -11.72 27.02
C THR A 591 -1.70 -10.59 27.17
N THR A 592 -2.62 -10.73 28.12
CA THR A 592 -3.58 -9.68 28.49
C THR A 592 -3.41 -9.33 29.96
N LEU A 593 -3.29 -8.03 30.28
CA LEU A 593 -3.35 -7.56 31.66
C LEU A 593 -4.82 -7.36 32.06
N TYR A 594 -5.15 -7.72 33.30
CA TYR A 594 -6.49 -7.61 33.82
C TYR A 594 -6.48 -6.97 35.22
N PHE A 595 -6.77 -5.66 35.29
CA PHE A 595 -6.81 -4.88 36.52
C PHE A 595 -8.16 -5.02 37.22
N VAL A 596 -8.17 -5.55 38.44
CA VAL A 596 -9.36 -5.88 39.24
C VAL A 596 -9.38 -5.08 40.52
N GLY A 597 -10.54 -4.61 40.95
CA GLY A 597 -10.67 -3.93 42.23
C GLY A 597 -11.95 -3.11 42.36
N PRO A 598 -12.27 -2.62 43.56
CA PRO A 598 -13.49 -1.87 43.79
C PRO A 598 -13.52 -0.55 43.01
N LYS A 599 -14.72 0.04 42.87
CA LYS A 599 -14.88 1.37 42.29
C LYS A 599 -14.00 2.40 43.01
N GLY A 600 -13.33 3.26 42.25
CA GLY A 600 -12.44 4.30 42.77
C GLY A 600 -11.08 3.83 43.27
N ALA A 601 -10.71 2.55 43.07
CA ALA A 601 -9.40 2.04 43.47
C ALA A 601 -8.23 2.46 42.55
N GLY A 602 -8.48 3.16 41.44
CA GLY A 602 -7.47 3.64 40.50
C GLY A 602 -7.01 2.63 39.43
N LYS A 603 -7.90 1.73 39.02
CA LYS A 603 -7.67 0.78 37.91
C LYS A 603 -7.42 1.49 36.58
N SER A 604 -8.39 2.31 36.15
CA SER A 604 -8.30 3.15 34.93
C SER A 604 -7.15 4.14 35.01
N TYR A 605 -6.80 4.57 36.23
CA TYR A 605 -5.65 5.44 36.46
C TYR A 605 -4.32 4.71 36.17
N SER A 606 -4.13 3.50 36.70
CA SER A 606 -2.96 2.66 36.38
C SER A 606 -2.88 2.36 34.88
N ALA A 607 -4.02 2.01 34.27
CA ALA A 607 -4.13 1.77 32.84
C ALA A 607 -3.77 3.01 31.99
N SER A 608 -4.10 4.22 32.45
CA SER A 608 -3.75 5.45 31.74
C SER A 608 -2.25 5.71 31.66
N PHE A 609 -1.47 5.32 32.68
CA PHE A 609 -0.01 5.44 32.63
C PHE A 609 0.62 4.55 31.54
N ILE A 610 0.02 3.39 31.26
CA ILE A 610 0.42 2.55 30.12
C ILE A 610 0.25 3.32 28.81
N MET A 611 -0.89 3.98 28.63
CA MET A 611 -1.17 4.76 27.41
C MET A 611 -0.33 6.03 27.29
N ARG A 612 0.17 6.61 28.38
CA ARG A 612 1.02 7.81 28.33
C ARG A 612 2.39 7.59 27.67
N ALA A 613 2.81 6.34 27.47
CA ALA A 613 3.95 6.01 26.60
C ALA A 613 3.60 6.04 25.10
N TRP A 614 2.31 6.20 24.75
CA TRP A 614 1.76 6.17 23.40
C TRP A 614 1.00 7.45 23.06
N GLN A 615 1.58 8.60 23.42
CA GLN A 615 1.07 9.93 23.07
C GLN A 615 2.11 10.76 22.32
N GLN A 616 1.69 11.42 21.24
CA GLN A 616 2.53 12.41 20.55
C GLN A 616 2.62 13.72 21.35
N LYS A 617 1.54 14.07 22.08
CA LYS A 617 1.47 15.26 22.91
C LYS A 617 1.24 14.84 24.37
N PRO A 618 2.11 15.25 25.32
CA PRO A 618 1.89 14.98 26.73
C PRO A 618 0.47 15.38 27.20
N GLY A 619 -0.13 14.58 28.08
CA GLY A 619 -1.51 14.77 28.57
C GLY A 619 -2.63 14.33 27.64
N THR A 620 -2.35 13.61 26.55
CA THR A 620 -3.39 13.10 25.62
C THR A 620 -4.24 12.00 26.27
N TRP A 621 -3.61 11.08 27.00
CA TRP A 621 -4.28 9.97 27.66
C TRP A 621 -4.39 10.24 29.17
N THR A 622 -5.58 10.04 29.72
CA THR A 622 -5.88 10.25 31.15
C THR A 622 -6.77 9.12 31.67
N GLY A 623 -6.97 9.03 32.98
CA GLY A 623 -7.85 8.03 33.59
C GLY A 623 -9.32 8.09 33.11
N THR A 624 -9.73 9.17 32.43
CA THR A 624 -11.08 9.34 31.84
C THR A 624 -11.08 9.41 30.32
N ALA A 625 -9.90 9.35 29.69
CA ALA A 625 -9.74 9.38 28.25
C ALA A 625 -8.84 8.22 27.87
N LEU A 626 -9.43 7.02 27.77
CA LEU A 626 -8.81 5.78 27.33
C LEU A 626 -9.40 5.38 25.96
N PRO A 627 -8.68 4.56 25.16
CA PRO A 627 -9.06 4.29 23.77
C PRO A 627 -10.36 3.49 23.61
N GLY A 628 -10.72 2.61 24.54
CA GLY A 628 -11.93 1.78 24.45
C GLY A 628 -12.69 1.67 25.76
N SER A 629 -13.99 1.39 25.66
CA SER A 629 -14.89 1.15 26.78
C SER A 629 -15.45 -0.27 26.74
N ALA A 630 -15.64 -0.91 27.89
CA ALA A 630 -16.33 -2.21 27.98
C ALA A 630 -17.79 -2.17 27.46
N GLY A 631 -18.35 -0.97 27.27
CA GLY A 631 -19.66 -0.77 26.63
C GLY A 631 -19.66 -0.92 25.11
N ASP A 632 -18.50 -0.96 24.45
CA ASP A 632 -18.40 -1.07 23.00
C ASP A 632 -18.85 -2.46 22.51
N THR A 633 -19.25 -2.53 21.23
CA THR A 633 -19.68 -3.81 20.64
C THR A 633 -18.50 -4.75 20.40
N PHE A 634 -18.74 -6.07 20.46
CA PHE A 634 -17.72 -7.08 20.14
C PHE A 634 -17.01 -6.83 18.81
N GLY A 635 -17.75 -6.44 17.77
CA GLY A 635 -17.18 -6.14 16.45
C GLY A 635 -16.25 -4.91 16.46
N ALA A 636 -16.57 -3.90 17.26
CA ALA A 636 -15.72 -2.72 17.42
C ALA A 636 -14.42 -3.08 18.17
N HIS A 637 -14.50 -3.89 19.23
CA HIS A 637 -13.32 -4.38 19.92
C HIS A 637 -12.44 -5.26 19.02
N GLU A 638 -13.02 -6.27 18.34
CA GLU A 638 -12.30 -7.16 17.41
C GLU A 638 -11.58 -6.35 16.32
N SER A 639 -12.22 -5.31 15.79
CA SER A 639 -11.58 -4.39 14.85
C SER A 639 -10.44 -3.61 15.50
N SER A 640 -10.67 -2.97 16.65
CA SER A 640 -9.70 -2.05 17.28
C SER A 640 -8.40 -2.75 17.70
N VAL A 641 -8.49 -3.93 18.33
CA VAL A 641 -7.31 -4.70 18.74
C VAL A 641 -6.49 -5.25 17.58
N SER A 642 -7.06 -5.22 16.37
CA SER A 642 -6.41 -5.65 15.12
C SER A 642 -5.78 -4.49 14.34
N LEU A 643 -6.05 -3.24 14.75
CA LEU A 643 -5.63 -2.01 14.08
C LEU A 643 -4.60 -1.21 14.89
N ALA A 644 -4.62 -1.30 16.22
CA ALA A 644 -3.73 -0.56 17.11
C ALA A 644 -2.73 -1.49 17.83
N PRO A 645 -1.48 -1.06 18.09
CA PRO A 645 -0.47 -1.90 18.73
C PRO A 645 -0.72 -2.05 20.23
N ILE A 646 -1.57 -1.21 20.81
CA ILE A 646 -1.98 -1.25 22.21
C ILE A 646 -3.44 -0.84 22.33
N TRP A 647 -4.17 -1.49 23.23
CA TRP A 647 -5.57 -1.17 23.45
C TRP A 647 -5.98 -1.39 24.90
N ILE A 648 -6.82 -0.50 25.43
CA ILE A 648 -7.39 -0.61 26.77
C ILE A 648 -8.90 -0.68 26.67
N ILE A 649 -9.48 -1.70 27.31
CA ILE A 649 -10.93 -1.83 27.52
C ILE A 649 -11.20 -1.40 28.95
N ASP A 650 -11.75 -0.20 29.11
CA ASP A 650 -11.98 0.39 30.41
C ASP A 650 -13.40 0.13 30.95
N ASP A 651 -13.48 0.01 32.28
CA ASP A 651 -14.69 -0.02 33.10
C ASP A 651 -15.65 -1.20 32.81
N LEU A 652 -15.13 -2.43 32.88
CA LEU A 652 -15.98 -3.62 32.94
C LEU A 652 -16.65 -3.70 34.32
N ALA A 653 -17.78 -3.01 34.44
CA ALA A 653 -18.62 -2.98 35.62
C ALA A 653 -19.78 -3.99 35.55
N PRO A 654 -20.27 -4.48 36.70
CA PRO A 654 -21.48 -5.31 36.76
C PRO A 654 -22.70 -4.54 36.21
N GLN A 655 -23.38 -5.10 35.23
CA GLN A 655 -24.61 -4.52 34.70
C GLN A 655 -25.81 -4.91 35.56
N SER A 656 -26.79 -4.01 35.71
CA SER A 656 -28.05 -4.31 36.41
C SER A 656 -28.90 -5.35 35.67
N ASP A 657 -28.74 -5.45 34.34
CA ASP A 657 -29.37 -6.46 33.50
C ASP A 657 -28.42 -7.67 33.36
N ARG A 658 -28.83 -8.80 33.95
CA ARG A 658 -28.09 -10.06 33.94
C ARG A 658 -27.72 -10.51 32.52
N ARG A 659 -28.63 -10.39 31.56
CA ARG A 659 -28.39 -10.88 30.19
C ARG A 659 -27.33 -10.04 29.48
N LYS A 660 -27.34 -8.72 29.71
CA LYS A 660 -26.30 -7.82 29.17
C LYS A 660 -24.95 -8.04 29.84
N ALA A 661 -24.92 -8.27 31.15
CA ALA A 661 -23.70 -8.62 31.88
C ALA A 661 -23.06 -9.90 31.33
N GLU A 662 -23.87 -10.96 31.15
CA GLU A 662 -23.41 -12.25 30.60
C GLU A 662 -22.90 -12.10 29.16
N GLN A 663 -23.57 -11.28 28.33
CA GLN A 663 -23.15 -11.02 26.96
C GLN A 663 -21.81 -10.25 26.90
N GLN A 664 -21.66 -9.17 27.66
CA GLN A 664 -20.43 -8.37 27.70
C GLN A 664 -19.25 -9.20 28.22
N ALA A 665 -19.45 -9.97 29.29
CA ALA A 665 -18.43 -10.89 29.79
C ALA A 665 -18.03 -11.89 28.70
N SER A 666 -19.00 -12.55 28.05
CA SER A 666 -18.72 -13.51 26.98
C SER A 666 -17.97 -12.91 25.79
N ASP A 667 -18.33 -11.70 25.39
CA ASP A 667 -17.68 -10.99 24.28
C ASP A 667 -16.22 -10.67 24.61
N LEU A 668 -15.95 -10.20 25.83
CA LEU A 668 -14.59 -9.96 26.32
C LEU A 668 -13.77 -11.25 26.43
N GLU A 669 -14.34 -12.32 26.96
CA GLU A 669 -13.69 -13.63 27.04
C GLU A 669 -13.27 -14.14 25.66
N ASN A 670 -14.11 -13.92 24.64
CA ASN A 670 -13.79 -14.28 23.26
C ASN A 670 -12.63 -13.43 22.71
N ILE A 671 -12.57 -12.14 23.03
CA ILE A 671 -11.44 -11.26 22.66
C ILE A 671 -10.16 -11.74 23.32
N ILE A 672 -10.16 -12.04 24.62
CA ILE A 672 -8.98 -12.54 25.35
C ILE A 672 -8.46 -13.85 24.73
N ARG A 673 -9.36 -14.77 24.35
CA ARG A 673 -8.97 -15.99 23.64
C ARG A 673 -8.34 -15.70 22.27
N ALA A 674 -8.90 -14.74 21.52
CA ALA A 674 -8.37 -14.31 20.24
C ALA A 674 -6.98 -13.70 20.37
N MET A 675 -6.77 -12.82 21.37
CA MET A 675 -5.48 -12.22 21.71
C MET A 675 -4.43 -13.30 22.01
N PHE A 676 -4.75 -14.25 22.90
CA PHE A 676 -3.79 -15.27 23.32
C PHE A 676 -3.42 -16.24 22.19
N ASN A 677 -4.39 -16.62 21.36
CA ASN A 677 -4.19 -17.59 20.27
C ASN A 677 -3.69 -16.95 18.95
N ASN A 678 -3.57 -15.62 18.88
CA ASN A 678 -3.36 -14.87 17.64
C ASN A 678 -4.32 -15.30 16.51
N SER A 679 -5.62 -15.35 16.81
CA SER A 679 -6.62 -15.90 15.90
C SER A 679 -7.89 -15.06 15.88
N ALA A 680 -8.38 -14.65 14.71
CA ALA A 680 -9.68 -13.99 14.56
C ALA A 680 -10.75 -14.90 13.93
N LYS A 681 -12.03 -14.52 14.11
CA LYS A 681 -13.15 -15.28 13.57
C LYS A 681 -13.21 -15.12 12.05
N ARG A 682 -13.19 -16.25 11.34
CA ARG A 682 -13.44 -16.28 9.89
C ARG A 682 -14.91 -15.98 9.63
N ARG A 683 -15.18 -15.03 8.73
CA ARG A 683 -16.52 -14.69 8.30
C ARG A 683 -16.62 -14.87 6.79
N LEU A 684 -17.77 -15.33 6.33
CA LEU A 684 -18.12 -15.24 4.92
C LEU A 684 -18.55 -13.80 4.65
N ASP A 685 -18.10 -13.23 3.53
CA ASP A 685 -18.70 -12.04 2.98
C ASP A 685 -20.07 -12.42 2.39
N GLY A 686 -21.13 -11.78 2.91
CA GLY A 686 -22.50 -12.05 2.52
C GLY A 686 -22.85 -11.62 1.09
N ARG A 687 -21.99 -10.82 0.43
CA ARG A 687 -22.20 -10.38 -0.96
C ARG A 687 -21.51 -11.28 -1.98
N THR A 688 -20.26 -11.67 -1.73
CA THR A 688 -19.49 -12.50 -2.66
C THR A 688 -19.53 -14.00 -2.34
N MET A 689 -20.08 -14.38 -1.17
CA MET A 689 -19.94 -15.74 -0.60
C MET A 689 -18.47 -16.18 -0.44
N GLY A 690 -17.51 -15.25 -0.59
CA GLY A 690 -16.09 -15.46 -0.35
C GLY A 690 -15.75 -15.34 1.14
N GLN A 691 -14.57 -15.81 1.53
CA GLN A 691 -14.09 -15.62 2.90
C GLN A 691 -13.55 -14.18 3.05
N ARG A 692 -14.06 -13.42 4.02
CA ARG A 692 -13.57 -12.08 4.35
C ARG A 692 -12.16 -12.17 4.96
N GLU A 693 -11.35 -11.14 4.72
CA GLU A 693 -10.01 -11.02 5.33
C GLU A 693 -10.10 -11.18 6.86
N VAL A 694 -9.19 -11.99 7.42
CA VAL A 694 -9.17 -12.33 8.85
C VAL A 694 -8.34 -11.29 9.60
N ALA A 695 -9.01 -10.49 10.43
CA ALA A 695 -8.39 -9.41 11.19
C ALA A 695 -7.75 -9.91 12.49
N ASN A 696 -6.57 -10.52 12.42
CA ASN A 696 -5.87 -11.01 13.61
C ASN A 696 -5.52 -9.87 14.58
N PRO A 697 -5.65 -10.09 15.89
CA PRO A 697 -5.29 -9.10 16.90
C PRO A 697 -3.79 -8.90 16.98
N ILE A 698 -3.35 -7.64 17.11
CA ILE A 698 -1.94 -7.27 17.26
C ILE A 698 -1.63 -6.56 18.58
N ALA A 699 -2.67 -6.09 19.27
CA ALA A 699 -2.51 -5.19 20.42
C ALA A 699 -1.85 -5.86 21.64
N MET A 700 -1.13 -5.08 22.44
CA MET A 700 -1.05 -5.36 23.87
C MET A 700 -2.38 -4.95 24.51
N LEU A 701 -3.11 -5.91 25.09
CA LEU A 701 -4.43 -5.65 25.68
C LEU A 701 -4.34 -5.47 27.20
N ALA A 702 -4.93 -4.40 27.70
CA ALA A 702 -5.23 -4.22 29.12
C ALA A 702 -6.74 -4.06 29.33
N VAL A 703 -7.26 -4.67 30.38
CA VAL A 703 -8.68 -4.60 30.77
C VAL A 703 -8.76 -4.08 32.20
N THR A 704 -9.70 -3.16 32.47
CA THR A 704 -10.05 -2.79 33.84
C THR A 704 -11.44 -3.31 34.17
N ALA A 705 -11.59 -3.93 35.34
CA ALA A 705 -12.83 -4.57 35.76
C ALA A 705 -13.04 -4.46 37.27
N GLU A 706 -14.29 -4.57 37.74
CA GLU A 706 -14.56 -4.67 39.17
C GLU A 706 -14.30 -6.07 39.73
N ASN A 707 -14.56 -7.10 38.94
CA ASN A 707 -14.45 -8.51 39.34
C ASN A 707 -13.40 -9.25 38.50
N PRO A 708 -12.70 -10.25 39.08
CA PRO A 708 -11.76 -11.07 38.34
C PRO A 708 -12.49 -11.99 37.35
N PRO A 709 -11.80 -12.48 36.30
CA PRO A 709 -12.38 -13.49 35.41
C PRO A 709 -12.66 -14.77 36.21
N THR A 710 -13.85 -15.34 36.03
CA THR A 710 -14.29 -16.55 36.76
C THR A 710 -14.06 -17.83 35.95
N VAL A 711 -13.92 -17.73 34.63
CA VAL A 711 -13.73 -18.88 33.75
C VAL A 711 -12.25 -19.31 33.76
N PRO A 712 -11.92 -20.57 34.14
CA PRO A 712 -10.52 -21.03 34.24
C PRO A 712 -9.73 -20.86 32.95
N SER A 713 -10.37 -21.10 31.79
CA SER A 713 -9.72 -20.91 30.49
C SER A 713 -9.30 -19.46 30.20
N ILE A 714 -9.91 -18.48 30.88
CA ILE A 714 -9.58 -17.05 30.73
C ILE A 714 -8.55 -16.65 31.77
N GLN A 715 -8.66 -17.17 33.00
CA GLN A 715 -7.63 -17.03 34.04
C GLN A 715 -6.26 -17.49 33.52
N ASP A 716 -6.20 -18.64 32.85
CA ASP A 716 -4.97 -19.16 32.21
C ASP A 716 -4.39 -18.27 31.10
N ARG A 717 -5.17 -17.27 30.62
CA ARG A 717 -4.83 -16.38 29.49
C ARG A 717 -4.61 -14.92 29.90
N THR A 718 -4.72 -14.63 31.20
CA THR A 718 -4.67 -13.26 31.73
C THR A 718 -3.74 -13.18 32.94
N LEU A 719 -3.01 -12.08 33.04
CA LEU A 719 -2.30 -11.71 34.26
C LEU A 719 -3.23 -10.80 35.06
N VAL A 720 -3.71 -11.29 36.21
CA VAL A 720 -4.71 -10.61 37.04
C VAL A 720 -4.03 -9.76 38.13
N PHE A 721 -4.24 -8.45 38.08
CA PHE A 721 -3.68 -7.49 39.03
C PHE A 721 -4.77 -6.97 39.96
N ASN A 722 -4.66 -7.29 41.25
CA ASN A 722 -5.57 -6.75 42.25
C ASN A 722 -5.12 -5.35 42.65
N VAL A 723 -5.97 -4.36 42.41
CA VAL A 723 -5.83 -2.96 42.82
C VAL A 723 -6.80 -2.70 43.97
N PRO A 724 -6.41 -2.99 45.23
CA PRO A 724 -7.26 -2.74 46.40
C PRO A 724 -7.43 -1.24 46.68
N LYS A 725 -8.36 -0.89 47.58
CA LYS A 725 -8.38 0.47 48.15
C LYS A 725 -7.06 0.73 48.87
N GLY A 726 -6.41 1.85 48.56
CA GLY A 726 -5.07 2.15 49.07
C GLY A 726 -3.95 1.37 48.37
N ALA A 727 -4.14 0.93 47.13
CA ALA A 727 -3.08 0.33 46.32
C ALA A 727 -1.88 1.27 46.07
N PHE A 728 -2.09 2.57 46.24
CA PHE A 728 -1.07 3.60 46.09
C PHE A 728 -0.60 4.13 47.44
N ASN A 729 0.68 4.49 47.53
CA ASN A 729 1.25 5.06 48.75
C ASN A 729 0.80 6.50 49.00
N ASP A 730 0.36 7.21 47.97
CA ASP A 730 -0.20 8.57 48.07
C ASP A 730 -1.74 8.46 47.99
N THR A 731 -2.46 8.72 49.09
CA THR A 731 -3.92 8.56 49.16
C THR A 731 -4.66 9.87 48.85
N ALA A 732 -5.93 9.76 48.45
CA ALA A 732 -6.80 10.90 48.13
C ALA A 732 -7.02 11.87 49.32
N GLU A 733 -6.67 11.48 50.54
CA GLU A 733 -6.83 12.28 51.75
C GLU A 733 -5.60 13.17 52.06
N GLY A 734 -4.45 12.87 51.46
CA GLY A 734 -3.22 13.65 51.64
C GLY A 734 -3.22 14.95 50.84
N GLY A 735 -2.67 16.02 51.43
CA GLY A 735 -2.50 17.33 50.78
C GLY A 735 -1.45 17.30 49.64
N PRO A 736 -1.33 18.34 48.80
CA PRO A 736 -0.42 18.35 47.66
C PRO A 736 1.06 18.04 47.99
N ALA A 737 1.52 18.41 49.19
CA ALA A 737 2.88 18.14 49.65
C ALA A 737 3.13 16.65 49.97
N GLU A 738 2.07 15.89 50.29
CA GLU A 738 2.14 14.46 50.61
C GLU A 738 2.01 13.57 49.36
N ARG A 739 1.57 14.15 48.22
CA ARG A 739 1.37 13.45 46.94
C ARG A 739 2.51 13.61 45.95
N TRP A 740 3.73 13.70 46.44
CA TRP A 740 4.89 13.98 45.60
C TRP A 740 5.24 12.82 44.64
N ARG A 741 4.89 11.56 44.97
CA ARG A 741 5.15 10.42 44.07
C ARG A 741 4.19 10.44 42.89
N GLU A 742 2.91 10.68 43.19
CA GLU A 742 1.90 10.91 42.15
C GLU A 742 2.30 12.09 41.25
N LYS A 743 2.71 13.21 41.86
CA LYS A 743 3.15 14.39 41.12
C LYS A 743 4.34 14.07 40.20
N ALA A 744 5.37 13.37 40.71
CA ALA A 744 6.53 12.98 39.92
C ALA A 744 6.15 12.13 38.70
N LEU A 745 5.19 11.20 38.85
CA LEU A 745 4.67 10.39 37.74
C LEU A 745 3.94 11.25 36.71
N VAL A 746 3.04 12.12 37.16
CA VAL A 746 2.27 13.01 36.27
C VAL A 746 3.20 13.98 35.55
N ASP A 747 4.13 14.64 36.25
CA ASP A 747 5.09 15.56 35.67
C ASP A 747 5.95 14.85 34.60
N LEU A 748 6.48 13.66 34.92
CA LEU A 748 7.30 12.90 33.99
C LEU A 748 6.54 12.53 32.71
N CYS A 749 5.25 12.22 32.82
CA CYS A 749 4.46 11.78 31.66
C CYS A 749 3.80 12.92 30.89
N ASP A 750 3.26 13.92 31.60
CA ASP A 750 2.35 14.94 31.07
C ASP A 750 3.04 16.31 30.91
N GLU A 751 4.20 16.55 31.54
CA GLU A 751 5.02 17.77 31.33
C GLU A 751 6.33 17.46 30.57
N ASP A 752 7.11 16.47 31.02
CA ASP A 752 8.40 16.14 30.42
C ASP A 752 8.27 15.23 29.19
N GLY A 753 7.44 14.19 29.25
CA GLY A 753 7.18 13.27 28.14
C GLY A 753 8.18 12.12 27.99
N ALA A 754 9.08 11.88 28.96
CA ALA A 754 10.06 10.80 28.92
C ALA A 754 9.50 9.42 28.55
N PRO A 755 8.32 8.97 29.05
CA PRO A 755 7.80 7.66 28.66
C PRO A 755 7.47 7.54 27.17
N ALA A 756 6.95 8.61 26.56
CA ALA A 756 6.64 8.62 25.13
C ALA A 756 7.92 8.71 24.27
N ARG A 757 8.96 9.42 24.75
CA ARG A 757 10.29 9.40 24.12
C ARG A 757 10.96 8.05 24.22
N LEU A 758 10.84 7.36 25.36
CA LEU A 758 11.41 6.04 25.54
C LEU A 758 10.75 5.00 24.62
N SER A 759 9.44 5.10 24.36
CA SER A 759 8.78 4.28 23.32
C SER A 759 9.39 4.51 21.94
N ALA A 760 9.59 5.78 21.54
CA ALA A 760 10.26 6.10 20.29
C ALA A 760 11.68 5.54 20.25
N ALA A 761 12.45 5.66 21.35
CA ALA A 761 13.80 5.13 21.44
C ALA A 761 13.85 3.61 21.33
N MET A 762 12.93 2.89 21.97
CA MET A 762 12.82 1.44 21.84
C MET A 762 12.43 1.00 20.43
N ILE A 763 11.61 1.78 19.71
CA ILE A 763 11.32 1.53 18.29
C ILE A 763 12.56 1.78 17.43
N ARG A 764 13.22 2.94 17.62
CA ARG A 764 14.43 3.37 16.89
C ARG A 764 15.61 2.44 17.11
N PHE A 765 15.68 1.76 18.26
CA PHE A 765 16.67 0.73 18.56
C PHE A 765 16.70 -0.37 17.51
N TRP A 766 15.53 -0.81 17.05
CA TRP A 766 15.40 -1.83 16.02
C TRP A 766 15.84 -1.38 14.63
N HIS A 767 16.23 -0.11 14.44
CA HIS A 767 16.82 0.42 13.21
C HIS A 767 18.34 0.62 13.32
N GLN A 768 18.94 0.39 14.49
CA GLN A 768 20.37 0.60 14.72
C GLN A 768 21.20 -0.62 14.31
N ASP A 769 22.31 -0.39 13.62
CA ASP A 769 23.16 -1.48 13.10
C ASP A 769 24.14 -2.04 14.15
N ASP A 770 24.50 -1.25 15.17
CA ASP A 770 25.43 -1.64 16.23
C ASP A 770 24.68 -2.05 17.51
N THR A 771 23.94 -3.16 17.44
CA THR A 771 23.18 -3.69 18.59
C THR A 771 23.56 -5.15 18.86
N GLY A 772 23.25 -5.64 20.07
CA GLY A 772 23.38 -7.06 20.43
C GLY A 772 22.48 -8.00 19.63
N PHE A 773 21.58 -7.47 18.78
CA PHE A 773 20.62 -8.23 17.97
C PHE A 773 21.05 -8.43 16.51
N GLY A 774 22.24 -7.96 16.12
CA GLY A 774 22.77 -8.12 14.77
C GLY A 774 22.32 -7.03 13.77
N GLY A 775 22.89 -7.08 12.57
CA GLY A 775 22.79 -6.00 11.58
C GLY A 775 21.62 -6.11 10.60
N SER A 776 21.10 -7.33 10.37
CA SER A 776 19.92 -7.52 9.50
C SER A 776 18.64 -7.74 10.31
N TRP A 777 17.48 -7.50 9.69
CA TRP A 777 16.18 -7.77 10.32
C TRP A 777 16.00 -9.25 10.70
N ALA A 778 16.50 -10.16 9.85
CA ALA A 778 16.46 -11.60 10.12
C ALA A 778 17.30 -11.95 11.36
N ASP A 779 18.52 -11.40 11.47
CA ASP A 779 19.37 -11.61 12.66
C ASP A 779 18.67 -11.11 13.93
N ARG A 780 18.00 -9.96 13.84
CA ARG A 780 17.25 -9.36 14.95
C ARG A 780 16.10 -10.24 15.43
N GLN A 781 15.37 -10.85 14.49
CA GLN A 781 14.27 -11.78 14.81
C GLN A 781 14.78 -13.09 15.41
N ASP A 782 15.86 -13.65 14.88
CA ASP A 782 16.48 -14.86 15.43
C ASP A 782 17.03 -14.64 16.84
N ALA A 783 17.68 -13.49 17.08
CA ALA A 783 18.15 -13.10 18.40
C ALA A 783 16.99 -12.89 19.38
N LEU A 784 15.90 -12.24 18.95
CA LEU A 784 14.69 -12.08 19.76
C LEU A 784 14.05 -13.41 20.15
N GLU A 785 13.96 -14.36 19.22
CA GLU A 785 13.42 -15.70 19.47
C GLU A 785 14.30 -16.48 20.45
N ARG A 786 15.63 -16.33 20.35
CA ARG A 786 16.58 -16.93 21.29
C ARG A 786 16.42 -16.33 22.69
N THR A 787 16.40 -15.00 22.83
CA THR A 787 16.18 -14.33 24.11
C THR A 787 14.86 -14.77 24.74
N TRP A 788 13.78 -14.88 23.96
CA TRP A 788 12.49 -15.35 24.49
C TRP A 788 12.55 -16.78 25.01
N LYS A 789 13.28 -17.68 24.36
CA LYS A 789 13.47 -19.06 24.84
C LYS A 789 14.27 -19.11 26.13
N GLU A 790 15.36 -18.33 26.22
CA GLU A 790 16.20 -18.21 27.42
C GLU A 790 15.36 -17.69 28.61
N GLU A 791 14.56 -16.64 28.41
CA GLU A 791 13.65 -16.11 29.46
C GLU A 791 12.63 -17.15 29.94
N ARG A 792 12.09 -17.97 29.02
CA ARG A 792 11.15 -19.04 29.38
C ARG A 792 11.82 -20.14 30.22
N GLU A 793 13.04 -20.51 29.89
CA GLU A 793 13.80 -21.52 30.63
C GLU A 793 14.18 -21.02 32.02
N ASN A 794 14.57 -19.74 32.13
CA ASN A 794 14.84 -19.09 33.41
C ASN A 794 13.59 -19.04 34.29
N ALA A 795 12.46 -18.59 33.74
CA ALA A 795 11.18 -18.54 34.45
C ALA A 795 10.74 -19.92 34.97
N LEU A 796 10.92 -20.99 34.18
CA LEU A 796 10.61 -22.37 34.61
C LEU A 796 11.50 -22.82 35.76
N THR A 797 12.80 -22.48 35.70
CA THR A 797 13.76 -22.80 36.75
C THR A 797 13.36 -22.12 38.06
N VAL A 798 13.08 -20.83 38.03
CA VAL A 798 12.70 -20.05 39.21
C VAL A 798 11.39 -20.55 39.82
N LEU A 799 10.35 -20.73 39.01
CA LEU A 799 9.05 -21.20 39.51
C LEU A 799 9.14 -22.59 40.14
N ARG A 800 10.01 -23.46 39.62
CA ARG A 800 10.27 -24.78 40.20
C ARG A 800 11.05 -24.67 41.50
N ASP A 801 12.17 -23.96 41.49
CA ASP A 801 13.16 -24.01 42.57
C ASP A 801 12.78 -23.13 43.77
N GLU A 802 12.08 -22.00 43.54
CA GLU A 802 11.73 -21.03 44.59
C GLU A 802 10.25 -21.09 45.02
N HIS A 803 9.36 -21.56 44.15
CA HIS A 803 7.91 -21.58 44.41
C HIS A 803 7.29 -22.98 44.44
N ASP A 804 8.08 -24.04 44.23
CA ASP A 804 7.61 -25.45 44.19
C ASP A 804 6.47 -25.66 43.17
N ILE A 805 6.58 -25.01 42.00
CA ILE A 805 5.60 -25.12 40.92
C ILE A 805 6.16 -26.00 39.79
N PRO A 806 5.52 -27.15 39.49
CA PRO A 806 5.97 -28.04 38.42
C PRO A 806 5.89 -27.39 37.02
N ALA A 807 6.85 -27.72 36.16
CA ALA A 807 6.95 -27.18 34.79
C ALA A 807 5.67 -27.36 33.95
N GLY A 808 4.95 -28.47 34.14
CA GLY A 808 3.70 -28.73 33.43
C GLY A 808 2.58 -27.75 33.77
N GLU A 809 2.55 -27.28 35.03
CA GLU A 809 1.57 -26.32 35.54
C GLU A 809 1.99 -24.88 35.18
N ALA A 810 3.29 -24.58 35.25
CA ALA A 810 3.86 -23.27 34.97
C ALA A 810 3.86 -22.88 33.47
N SER A 811 3.88 -23.85 32.55
CA SER A 811 4.16 -23.62 31.11
C SER A 811 3.31 -22.52 30.43
N ARG A 812 2.02 -22.38 30.81
CA ARG A 812 1.12 -21.35 30.26
C ARG A 812 1.44 -19.95 30.79
N PHE A 813 1.62 -19.81 32.10
CA PHE A 813 1.96 -18.55 32.75
C PHE A 813 3.38 -18.09 32.39
N VAL A 814 4.32 -19.02 32.27
CA VAL A 814 5.69 -18.75 31.80
C VAL A 814 5.68 -18.09 30.43
N GLY A 815 4.86 -18.58 29.50
CA GLY A 815 4.78 -17.98 28.17
C GLY A 815 4.34 -16.52 28.19
N GLN A 816 3.43 -16.17 29.09
CA GLN A 816 2.94 -14.81 29.26
C GLN A 816 3.97 -13.89 29.89
N ILE A 817 4.51 -14.27 31.05
CA ILE A 817 5.48 -13.44 31.76
C ILE A 817 6.78 -13.30 30.99
N SER A 818 7.22 -14.34 30.26
CA SER A 818 8.43 -14.23 29.43
C SER A 818 8.18 -13.32 28.23
N SER A 819 6.97 -13.34 27.64
CA SER A 819 6.63 -12.38 26.58
C SER A 819 6.61 -10.95 27.11
N LEU A 820 6.08 -10.71 28.30
CA LEU A 820 6.08 -9.39 28.94
C LEU A 820 7.51 -8.97 29.32
N GLY A 821 8.29 -9.90 29.87
CA GLY A 821 9.67 -9.76 30.34
C GLY A 821 10.69 -9.45 29.26
N LEU A 822 10.43 -9.85 27.99
CA LEU A 822 11.23 -9.40 26.84
C LEU A 822 11.44 -7.89 26.83
N THR A 823 10.48 -7.12 27.34
CA THR A 823 10.59 -5.67 27.46
C THR A 823 11.80 -5.24 28.28
N LEU A 824 12.09 -5.94 29.39
CA LEU A 824 13.24 -5.67 30.25
C LEU A 824 14.54 -6.03 29.53
N SER A 825 14.58 -7.18 28.85
CA SER A 825 15.77 -7.62 28.10
C SER A 825 16.10 -6.66 26.94
N ILE A 826 15.09 -6.13 26.24
CA ILE A 826 15.29 -5.12 25.19
C ILE A 826 15.69 -3.77 25.78
N MET A 827 15.11 -3.37 26.91
CA MET A 827 15.49 -2.13 27.60
C MET A 827 16.92 -2.21 28.15
N TYR A 828 17.36 -3.38 28.60
CA TYR A 828 18.75 -3.65 28.99
C TYR A 828 19.72 -3.41 27.82
N GLU A 829 19.43 -3.97 26.65
CA GLU A 829 20.27 -3.79 25.45
C GLU A 829 20.22 -2.35 24.92
N LEU A 830 19.07 -1.68 24.99
CA LEU A 830 18.96 -0.25 24.68
C LEU A 830 19.81 0.60 25.64
N ALA A 831 19.77 0.30 26.95
CA ALA A 831 20.55 0.99 27.97
C ALA A 831 22.07 0.83 27.71
N ARG A 832 22.51 -0.37 27.35
CA ARG A 832 23.90 -0.63 26.94
C ARG A 832 24.28 0.16 25.69
N TRP A 833 23.44 0.13 24.67
CA TRP A 833 23.66 0.89 23.42
C TRP A 833 23.73 2.41 23.66
N ALA A 834 22.92 2.92 24.58
CA ALA A 834 22.92 4.32 24.98
C ALA A 834 24.15 4.71 25.83
N GLY A 835 24.95 3.74 26.27
CA GLY A 835 26.20 3.95 27.01
C GLY A 835 26.05 3.94 28.54
N ILE A 836 25.02 3.26 29.08
CA ILE A 836 24.98 2.99 30.53
C ILE A 836 26.06 1.97 30.86
N ASP A 837 26.87 2.28 31.87
CA ASP A 837 28.01 1.45 32.27
C ASP A 837 27.57 0.07 32.79
N GLN A 838 28.35 -0.97 32.48
CA GLN A 838 28.02 -2.35 32.84
C GLN A 838 27.95 -2.60 34.35
N SER A 839 28.60 -1.76 35.18
CA SER A 839 28.52 -1.82 36.64
C SER A 839 27.40 -0.96 37.23
N SER A 840 26.55 -0.34 36.38
CA SER A 840 25.42 0.46 36.84
C SER A 840 24.33 -0.42 37.45
N SER A 841 23.83 0.00 38.61
CA SER A 841 22.68 -0.64 39.27
C SER A 841 21.43 -0.68 38.39
N ILE A 842 21.33 0.20 37.37
CA ILE A 842 20.23 0.19 36.39
C ILE A 842 20.28 -1.08 35.52
N LEU A 843 21.47 -1.44 35.02
CA LEU A 843 21.63 -2.64 34.20
C LEU A 843 21.46 -3.90 35.04
N ASP A 844 21.96 -3.90 36.28
CA ASP A 844 21.71 -4.98 37.24
C ASP A 844 20.20 -5.13 37.53
N SER A 845 19.46 -4.03 37.63
CA SER A 845 18.01 -4.07 37.85
C SER A 845 17.25 -4.59 36.63
N LEU A 846 17.72 -4.33 35.41
CA LEU A 846 17.07 -4.76 34.18
C LEU A 846 17.39 -6.21 33.79
N GLY A 847 18.62 -6.68 34.02
CA GLY A 847 19.12 -7.99 33.53
C GLY A 847 19.82 -8.87 34.56
N GLY A 848 19.98 -8.43 35.80
CA GLY A 848 20.62 -9.21 36.86
C GLY A 848 19.73 -10.33 37.42
N GLU A 849 20.35 -11.28 38.14
CA GLU A 849 19.67 -12.45 38.72
C GLU A 849 18.55 -12.07 39.70
N ASP A 850 18.69 -10.95 40.41
CA ASP A 850 17.69 -10.39 41.34
C ASP A 850 16.96 -9.16 40.77
N GLY A 851 17.01 -8.97 39.45
CA GLY A 851 16.41 -7.82 38.77
C GLY A 851 14.88 -7.83 38.71
N TYR A 852 14.30 -6.85 38.04
CA TYR A 852 12.84 -6.66 37.91
C TYR A 852 12.10 -7.87 37.33
N ILE A 853 12.78 -8.74 36.58
CA ILE A 853 12.18 -9.96 36.04
C ILE A 853 11.64 -10.88 37.15
N ARG A 854 12.28 -10.89 38.33
CA ARG A 854 11.84 -11.68 39.50
C ARG A 854 10.48 -11.26 40.01
N GLU A 855 10.16 -9.98 39.93
CA GLU A 855 8.85 -9.44 40.31
C GLU A 855 7.75 -10.01 39.39
N LEU A 856 8.04 -10.20 38.09
CA LEU A 856 7.11 -10.85 37.16
C LEU A 856 6.94 -12.34 37.45
N TYR A 857 8.00 -13.02 37.89
CA TYR A 857 7.92 -14.43 38.29
C TYR A 857 7.07 -14.61 39.56
N ALA A 858 7.22 -13.72 40.54
CA ALA A 858 6.37 -13.70 41.73
C ALA A 858 4.88 -13.54 41.37
N LEU A 859 4.55 -12.64 40.43
CA LEU A 859 3.17 -12.49 39.92
C LEU A 859 2.63 -13.77 39.27
N ALA A 860 3.46 -14.48 38.50
CA ALA A 860 3.05 -15.78 37.94
C ALA A 860 2.80 -16.81 39.04
N ALA A 861 3.66 -16.88 40.06
CA ALA A 861 3.48 -17.80 41.18
C ALA A 861 2.16 -17.52 41.94
N GLU A 862 1.86 -16.25 42.20
CA GLU A 862 0.57 -15.83 42.79
C GLU A 862 -0.63 -16.21 41.90
N GLY A 863 -0.50 -15.99 40.59
CA GLY A 863 -1.53 -16.34 39.61
C GLY A 863 -1.82 -17.84 39.56
N ILE A 864 -0.77 -18.66 39.55
CA ILE A 864 -0.88 -20.13 39.55
C ILE A 864 -1.49 -20.62 40.86
N THR A 865 -1.04 -20.08 41.99
CA THR A 865 -1.58 -20.42 43.32
C THR A 865 -3.06 -20.08 43.41
N ARG A 866 -3.47 -18.93 42.86
CA ARG A 866 -4.88 -18.56 42.77
C ARG A 866 -5.67 -19.51 41.88
N ALA A 867 -5.14 -19.90 40.72
CA ALA A 867 -5.77 -20.87 39.84
C ALA A 867 -5.98 -22.23 40.51
N ARG A 868 -5.03 -22.69 41.36
CA ARG A 868 -5.17 -23.91 42.19
C ARG A 868 -6.37 -23.84 43.13
N SER A 869 -6.73 -22.65 43.64
CA SER A 869 -7.89 -22.47 44.54
C SER A 869 -9.25 -22.51 43.85
N THR A 870 -9.30 -22.43 42.51
CA THR A 870 -10.52 -22.35 41.69
C THR A 870 -10.63 -23.48 40.66
N THR A 871 -10.14 -24.67 40.99
CA THR A 871 -10.19 -25.85 40.12
C THR A 871 -11.62 -26.42 39.98
N PRO A 872 -11.94 -27.11 38.86
CA PRO A 872 -13.26 -27.72 38.65
C PRO A 872 -13.68 -28.72 39.74
N GLY A 873 -12.75 -29.46 40.35
CA GLY A 873 -13.03 -30.40 41.43
C GLY A 873 -13.35 -29.71 42.75
N SER A 874 -12.50 -28.77 43.17
CA SER A 874 -12.72 -27.92 44.35
C SER A 874 -14.03 -27.12 44.24
N ALA A 875 -14.30 -26.50 43.09
CA ALA A 875 -15.54 -25.77 42.85
C ALA A 875 -16.79 -26.67 42.98
N LEU A 876 -16.73 -27.92 42.49
CA LEU A 876 -17.79 -28.89 42.66
C LEU A 876 -17.99 -29.27 44.14
N LEU A 877 -16.92 -29.53 44.90
CA LEU A 877 -17.05 -29.83 46.34
C LEU A 877 -17.59 -28.65 47.14
N LYS A 878 -17.16 -27.42 46.84
CA LYS A 878 -17.68 -26.20 47.46
C LYS A 878 -19.18 -26.03 47.17
N ALA A 879 -19.59 -26.25 45.92
CA ALA A 879 -21.01 -26.21 45.54
C ALA A 879 -21.83 -27.31 46.25
N LEU A 880 -21.29 -28.52 46.39
CA LEU A 880 -21.94 -29.63 47.09
C LEU A 880 -22.05 -29.38 48.60
N GLY A 881 -20.99 -28.90 49.24
CA GLY A 881 -21.02 -28.53 50.66
C GLY A 881 -22.00 -27.40 50.94
N GLY A 882 -22.04 -26.37 50.08
CA GLY A 882 -23.04 -25.30 50.17
C GLY A 882 -24.47 -25.79 49.91
N LEU A 883 -24.67 -26.76 49.03
CA LEU A 883 -25.98 -27.36 48.73
C LEU A 883 -26.52 -28.12 49.97
N LEU A 884 -25.64 -28.88 50.63
CA LEU A 884 -25.95 -29.61 51.86
C LEU A 884 -26.20 -28.65 53.02
N GLY A 885 -25.28 -27.71 53.29
CA GLY A 885 -25.41 -26.77 54.41
C GLY A 885 -26.61 -25.82 54.33
N THR A 886 -27.10 -25.51 53.12
CA THR A 886 -28.33 -24.73 52.92
C THR A 886 -29.61 -25.57 52.93
N GLY A 887 -29.51 -26.88 53.11
CA GLY A 887 -30.65 -27.80 53.09
C GLY A 887 -31.31 -27.98 51.72
N LYS A 888 -30.64 -27.59 50.62
CA LYS A 888 -31.15 -27.79 49.24
C LYS A 888 -30.91 -29.22 48.73
N ALA A 889 -30.11 -29.99 49.44
CA ALA A 889 -29.94 -31.43 49.28
C ALA A 889 -29.48 -32.06 50.60
N HIS A 890 -29.47 -33.40 50.67
CA HIS A 890 -29.00 -34.15 51.82
C HIS A 890 -28.24 -35.44 51.45
N LEU A 891 -27.40 -35.91 52.37
CA LEU A 891 -26.83 -37.26 52.34
C LEU A 891 -27.64 -38.21 53.21
N ARG A 892 -27.96 -39.40 52.67
CA ARG A 892 -28.68 -40.45 53.39
C ARG A 892 -27.74 -41.22 54.31
N ASN A 893 -28.23 -41.64 55.47
CA ASN A 893 -27.53 -42.63 56.28
C ASN A 893 -27.37 -43.95 55.47
N ALA A 894 -26.16 -44.47 55.40
CA ALA A 894 -25.82 -45.64 54.58
C ALA A 894 -26.36 -46.97 55.12
N THR A 895 -26.78 -47.05 56.38
CA THR A 895 -27.20 -48.31 57.02
C THR A 895 -28.64 -48.25 57.53
N THR A 896 -29.14 -47.06 57.86
CA THR A 896 -30.48 -46.85 58.43
C THR A 896 -31.26 -45.83 57.59
N PRO A 897 -32.00 -46.27 56.56
CA PRO A 897 -32.78 -45.37 55.71
C PRO A 897 -33.77 -44.52 56.51
N GLY A 898 -33.80 -43.21 56.26
CA GLY A 898 -34.71 -42.27 56.92
C GLY A 898 -34.22 -41.71 58.26
N ALA A 899 -33.10 -42.22 58.80
CA ALA A 899 -32.44 -41.64 59.97
C ALA A 899 -31.33 -40.64 59.55
N PRO A 900 -31.01 -39.65 60.40
CA PRO A 900 -29.87 -38.76 60.17
C PRO A 900 -28.54 -39.54 60.17
N PRO A 901 -27.50 -39.04 59.48
CA PRO A 901 -26.18 -39.67 59.46
C PRO A 901 -25.56 -39.85 60.85
N PHE A 902 -25.62 -38.84 61.71
CA PHE A 902 -25.15 -38.96 63.10
C PHE A 902 -26.33 -39.18 64.05
N SER A 903 -26.21 -40.15 64.94
CA SER A 903 -27.23 -40.45 65.93
C SER A 903 -27.21 -39.43 67.06
N VAL A 904 -28.40 -38.90 67.38
CA VAL A 904 -28.59 -37.99 68.53
C VAL A 904 -29.27 -38.79 69.64
N ARG A 905 -28.55 -39.11 70.70
CA ARG A 905 -29.17 -39.68 71.91
C ARG A 905 -29.84 -38.55 72.70
N ASP A 906 -31.13 -38.71 72.97
CA ASP A 906 -31.92 -37.89 73.89
C ASP A 906 -31.97 -36.38 73.61
N GLY A 907 -31.99 -35.96 72.35
CA GLY A 907 -32.21 -34.55 71.97
C GLY A 907 -31.12 -33.58 72.42
N SER A 908 -29.98 -34.07 72.92
CA SER A 908 -28.82 -33.25 73.27
C SER A 908 -28.01 -32.92 72.01
N ALA A 909 -27.69 -31.63 71.82
CA ALA A 909 -26.92 -31.15 70.66
C ALA A 909 -25.45 -31.61 70.67
N ASP A 910 -24.93 -31.96 71.86
CA ASP A 910 -23.53 -32.28 72.10
C ASP A 910 -23.37 -33.66 72.76
N VAL A 911 -22.64 -34.56 72.11
CA VAL A 911 -22.23 -35.84 72.70
C VAL A 911 -20.71 -35.86 72.78
N GLY A 912 -20.16 -35.76 74.00
CA GLY A 912 -18.71 -35.83 74.23
C GLY A 912 -17.90 -34.65 73.69
N GLY A 913 -18.52 -33.47 73.51
CA GLY A 913 -17.86 -32.26 72.99
C GLY A 913 -17.86 -32.12 71.46
N VAL A 914 -18.59 -32.99 70.75
CA VAL A 914 -18.80 -32.93 69.30
C VAL A 914 -20.19 -32.38 69.02
N ASP A 915 -20.27 -31.33 68.21
CA ASP A 915 -21.53 -30.71 67.75
C ASP A 915 -22.23 -31.59 66.71
N VAL A 916 -23.00 -32.55 67.20
CA VAL A 916 -23.72 -33.53 66.35
C VAL A 916 -24.83 -32.85 65.56
N ALA A 917 -25.43 -31.79 66.12
CA ALA A 917 -26.47 -31.02 65.45
C ALA A 917 -25.91 -30.27 64.24
N GLY A 918 -24.77 -29.58 64.41
CA GLY A 918 -24.05 -28.90 63.34
C GLY A 918 -23.58 -29.85 62.23
N LEU A 919 -23.10 -31.05 62.60
CA LEU A 919 -22.69 -32.06 61.62
C LEU A 919 -23.88 -32.59 60.79
N ASN A 920 -25.01 -32.89 61.42
CA ASN A 920 -26.22 -33.29 60.67
C ASN A 920 -26.74 -32.16 59.78
N GLN A 921 -26.68 -30.91 60.24
CA GLN A 921 -27.03 -29.73 59.46
C GLN A 921 -26.11 -29.55 58.25
N ALA A 922 -24.80 -29.72 58.42
CA ALA A 922 -23.81 -29.67 57.33
C ALA A 922 -24.03 -30.78 56.28
N LEU A 923 -24.74 -31.85 56.63
CA LEU A 923 -25.11 -32.96 55.74
C LEU A 923 -26.53 -32.84 55.15
N GLY A 924 -27.21 -31.71 55.36
CA GLY A 924 -28.52 -31.40 54.78
C GLY A 924 -29.74 -31.82 55.59
N TRP A 925 -29.58 -32.03 56.89
CA TRP A 925 -30.68 -32.37 57.79
C TRP A 925 -31.06 -31.18 58.68
N GLU A 926 -32.35 -31.02 58.97
CA GLU A 926 -32.84 -29.98 59.87
C GLU A 926 -33.63 -30.62 61.00
N TYR A 927 -33.49 -30.10 62.22
CA TYR A 927 -34.29 -30.55 63.34
C TYR A 927 -35.66 -29.86 63.33
N ASP A 928 -36.73 -30.63 63.06
CA ASP A 928 -38.10 -30.13 63.13
C ASP A 928 -38.56 -30.08 64.58
N LEU A 929 -38.56 -28.88 65.17
CA LEU A 929 -39.02 -28.63 66.54
C LEU A 929 -40.49 -29.04 66.79
N ARG A 930 -41.33 -29.15 65.75
CA ARG A 930 -42.74 -29.55 65.88
C ARG A 930 -42.91 -31.06 65.99
N GLN A 931 -42.03 -31.80 65.32
CA GLN A 931 -42.06 -33.27 65.28
C GLN A 931 -40.99 -33.88 66.19
N SER A 932 -40.18 -33.05 66.84
CA SER A 932 -39.02 -33.43 67.67
C SER A 932 -38.11 -34.44 66.97
N THR A 933 -37.96 -34.32 65.64
CA THR A 933 -37.23 -35.28 64.82
C THR A 933 -36.38 -34.58 63.76
N TRP A 934 -35.30 -35.24 63.36
CA TRP A 934 -34.48 -34.79 62.24
C TRP A 934 -35.17 -35.15 60.92
N VAL A 935 -35.32 -34.17 60.04
CA VAL A 935 -35.91 -34.35 58.71
C VAL A 935 -34.87 -33.99 57.63
N PRO A 936 -34.74 -34.81 56.57
CA PRO A 936 -33.86 -34.50 55.46
C PRO A 936 -34.46 -33.34 54.64
N ARG A 937 -33.60 -32.44 54.14
CA ARG A 937 -34.03 -31.34 53.28
C ARG A 937 -33.47 -31.49 51.86
N GLY A 938 -34.26 -31.06 50.88
CA GLY A 938 -33.89 -31.09 49.47
C GLY A 938 -33.71 -32.49 48.86
N ASP A 939 -33.08 -32.55 47.69
CA ASP A 939 -32.88 -33.79 46.93
C ASP A 939 -31.83 -34.70 47.59
N ALA A 940 -32.05 -36.02 47.56
CA ALA A 940 -31.04 -36.98 48.02
C ALA A 940 -29.93 -37.10 46.97
N ILE A 941 -28.70 -36.72 47.32
CA ILE A 941 -27.57 -36.67 46.36
C ILE A 941 -26.45 -37.68 46.66
N GLY A 942 -26.61 -38.49 47.70
CA GLY A 942 -25.60 -39.48 48.08
C GLY A 942 -25.91 -40.16 49.41
N TYR A 943 -24.87 -40.75 49.98
CA TYR A 943 -24.88 -41.46 51.25
C TYR A 943 -23.73 -40.99 52.14
N PHE A 944 -23.88 -41.14 53.45
CA PHE A 944 -22.84 -40.88 54.43
C PHE A 944 -22.69 -42.08 55.36
N GLY A 945 -21.46 -42.41 55.73
CA GLY A 945 -21.15 -43.47 56.68
C GLY A 945 -19.65 -43.59 56.94
N LYS A 946 -19.24 -44.62 57.69
CA LYS A 946 -17.83 -44.87 58.02
C LYS A 946 -17.23 -46.01 57.20
N LYS A 947 -15.94 -45.90 56.86
CA LYS A 947 -15.13 -46.99 56.32
C LYS A 947 -13.74 -46.89 56.93
N ASP A 948 -13.24 -47.99 57.50
CA ASP A 948 -11.91 -48.05 58.13
C ASP A 948 -11.69 -46.88 59.11
N ASP A 949 -12.70 -46.61 59.96
CA ASP A 949 -12.80 -45.49 60.91
C ASP A 949 -12.81 -44.06 60.32
N GLN A 950 -12.81 -43.92 58.99
CA GLN A 950 -12.94 -42.63 58.31
C GLN A 950 -14.39 -42.33 57.91
N GLU A 951 -14.80 -41.08 58.08
CA GLU A 951 -16.11 -40.59 57.65
C GLU A 951 -16.12 -40.23 56.16
N ILE A 952 -17.04 -40.84 55.42
CA ILE A 952 -17.10 -40.75 53.96
C ILE A 952 -18.47 -40.27 53.52
N ALA A 953 -18.47 -39.19 52.74
CA ALA A 953 -19.57 -38.78 51.88
C ALA A 953 -19.44 -39.49 50.52
N LEU A 954 -20.41 -40.33 50.18
CA LEU A 954 -20.45 -41.08 48.91
C LEU A 954 -21.50 -40.45 47.98
N PHE A 955 -21.06 -39.65 47.03
CA PHE A 955 -21.94 -38.91 46.12
C PHE A 955 -22.41 -39.73 44.93
N GLU A 956 -23.67 -39.57 44.56
CA GLU A 956 -24.21 -40.09 43.29
C GLU A 956 -23.79 -39.17 42.14
N THR A 957 -23.08 -39.72 41.16
CA THR A 957 -22.37 -38.95 40.12
C THR A 957 -23.25 -37.96 39.36
N SER A 958 -24.43 -38.38 38.91
CA SER A 958 -25.34 -37.56 38.10
C SER A 958 -26.25 -36.67 38.95
N ALA A 959 -26.79 -37.21 40.05
CA ALA A 959 -27.73 -36.48 40.91
C ALA A 959 -27.03 -35.33 41.65
N ALA A 960 -25.88 -35.60 42.27
CA ALA A 960 -25.10 -34.59 42.98
C ALA A 960 -24.63 -33.47 42.04
N PHE A 961 -24.09 -33.82 40.87
CA PHE A 961 -23.64 -32.83 39.89
C PHE A 961 -24.78 -31.94 39.38
N LYS A 962 -25.91 -32.52 38.97
CA LYS A 962 -27.07 -31.76 38.47
C LYS A 962 -27.66 -30.85 39.55
N ALA A 963 -27.74 -31.33 40.79
CA ALA A 963 -28.25 -30.53 41.90
C ALA A 963 -27.31 -29.35 42.20
N ALA A 964 -26.00 -29.59 42.23
CA ALA A 964 -25.00 -28.54 42.41
C ALA A 964 -25.03 -27.51 41.27
N GLN A 965 -25.01 -27.94 40.00
CA GLN A 965 -25.06 -27.06 38.83
C GLN A 965 -26.35 -26.22 38.75
N ARG A 966 -27.48 -26.79 39.18
CA ARG A 966 -28.77 -26.07 39.19
C ARG A 966 -28.79 -24.93 40.20
N VAL A 967 -28.14 -25.11 41.35
CA VAL A 967 -28.18 -24.16 42.47
C VAL A 967 -27.02 -23.17 42.44
N TYR A 968 -25.83 -23.62 42.00
CA TYR A 968 -24.60 -22.84 41.93
C TYR A 968 -24.01 -22.83 40.50
N PRO A 969 -24.76 -22.34 39.49
CA PRO A 969 -24.31 -22.28 38.09
C PRO A 969 -23.06 -21.40 37.88
N GLU A 970 -22.77 -20.49 38.81
CA GLU A 970 -21.57 -19.66 38.84
C GLU A 970 -20.30 -20.42 39.26
N LEU A 971 -20.43 -21.47 40.08
CA LEU A 971 -19.33 -22.37 40.43
C LEU A 971 -19.20 -23.53 39.43
N ILE A 972 -20.31 -23.94 38.81
CA ILE A 972 -20.36 -25.05 37.85
C ILE A 972 -21.08 -24.56 36.57
N PRO A 973 -20.35 -24.04 35.57
CA PRO A 973 -20.95 -23.52 34.33
C PRO A 973 -21.73 -24.57 33.54
N HIS A 974 -22.72 -24.13 32.74
CA HIS A 974 -23.59 -25.02 31.96
C HIS A 974 -22.87 -25.92 30.92
N GLY A 975 -21.66 -25.55 30.49
CA GLY A 975 -20.84 -26.36 29.57
C GLY A 975 -19.99 -27.44 30.27
N GLN A 976 -19.90 -27.41 31.59
CA GLN A 976 -19.13 -28.38 32.37
C GLN A 976 -19.92 -29.69 32.51
N THR A 977 -19.25 -30.82 32.33
CA THR A 977 -19.87 -32.15 32.44
C THR A 977 -19.60 -32.80 33.79
N ALA A 978 -20.52 -33.66 34.23
CA ALA A 978 -20.33 -34.46 35.45
C ALA A 978 -19.04 -35.29 35.39
N GLN A 979 -18.74 -35.90 34.22
CA GLN A 979 -17.55 -36.73 34.05
C GLN A 979 -16.26 -35.93 34.26
N GLN A 980 -16.12 -34.78 33.61
CA GLN A 980 -14.92 -33.93 33.75
C GLN A 980 -14.74 -33.44 35.20
N SER A 981 -15.83 -33.05 35.85
CA SER A 981 -15.79 -32.53 37.22
C SER A 981 -15.34 -33.59 38.21
N TRP A 982 -15.93 -34.79 38.15
CA TRP A 982 -15.53 -35.89 39.03
C TRP A 982 -14.12 -36.42 38.74
N LEU A 983 -13.69 -36.42 37.47
CA LEU A 983 -12.29 -36.71 37.14
C LEU A 983 -11.34 -35.68 37.76
N SER A 984 -11.74 -34.42 37.81
CA SER A 984 -10.96 -33.35 38.44
C SER A 984 -10.90 -33.55 39.97
N VAL A 985 -12.01 -33.93 40.62
CA VAL A 985 -12.01 -34.31 42.05
C VAL A 985 -11.02 -35.44 42.35
N TYR A 986 -10.90 -36.46 41.49
CA TYR A 986 -9.88 -37.52 41.67
C TYR A 986 -8.45 -37.03 41.37
N ALA A 987 -8.26 -36.19 40.35
CA ALA A 987 -6.96 -35.66 39.97
C ALA A 987 -6.39 -34.71 41.04
N GLU A 988 -7.27 -33.97 41.71
CA GLU A 988 -6.97 -33.06 42.83
C GLU A 988 -6.88 -33.80 44.17
N GLU A 989 -6.93 -35.14 44.17
CA GLU A 989 -6.88 -36.00 45.35
C GLU A 989 -7.97 -35.71 46.39
N LEU A 990 -9.08 -35.10 45.97
CA LEU A 990 -10.21 -34.75 46.83
C LEU A 990 -11.15 -35.95 47.11
N ALA A 991 -11.10 -36.99 46.27
CA ALA A 991 -11.81 -38.25 46.47
C ALA A 991 -10.87 -39.40 46.88
N LEU A 992 -11.42 -40.41 47.56
CA LEU A 992 -10.71 -41.60 48.01
C LEU A 992 -10.59 -42.65 46.89
N GLY A 993 -9.38 -43.18 46.71
CA GLY A 993 -9.09 -44.18 45.67
C GLY A 993 -8.98 -43.60 44.26
N LYS A 994 -8.71 -44.46 43.27
CA LYS A 994 -8.61 -44.06 41.86
C LYS A 994 -9.54 -44.94 41.02
N PRO A 995 -10.33 -44.37 40.08
CA PRO A 995 -11.20 -45.17 39.22
C PRO A 995 -10.37 -46.09 38.32
N ALA A 996 -10.79 -47.35 38.19
CA ALA A 996 -10.05 -48.36 37.42
C ALA A 996 -10.07 -48.12 35.90
N ARG A 997 -11.06 -47.35 35.39
CA ARG A 997 -11.19 -46.94 33.97
C ARG A 997 -11.83 -45.55 33.90
N LYS A 998 -11.48 -44.76 32.88
CA LYS A 998 -12.01 -43.38 32.67
C LYS A 998 -13.54 -43.30 32.57
N ASP A 999 -14.20 -44.40 32.18
CA ASP A 999 -15.66 -44.46 31.98
C ASP A 999 -16.43 -44.95 33.23
N SER A 1000 -15.71 -45.41 34.27
CA SER A 1000 -16.30 -45.95 35.50
C SER A 1000 -15.81 -45.14 36.70
N LEU A 1001 -16.41 -43.95 36.86
CA LEU A 1001 -16.03 -42.98 37.89
C LEU A 1001 -16.41 -43.43 39.30
N ALA A 1002 -17.54 -44.13 39.43
CA ALA A 1002 -18.09 -44.54 40.72
C ALA A 1002 -17.35 -45.78 41.27
N LEU A 1003 -16.95 -45.71 42.53
CA LEU A 1003 -16.33 -46.81 43.26
C LEU A 1003 -17.38 -47.52 44.11
N ARG A 1004 -17.30 -48.85 44.15
CA ARG A 1004 -18.10 -49.65 45.09
C ARG A 1004 -17.43 -49.61 46.46
N THR A 1005 -18.06 -48.91 47.39
CA THR A 1005 -17.57 -48.66 48.74
C THR A 1005 -18.50 -49.31 49.74
N THR A 1006 -17.94 -50.03 50.71
CA THR A 1006 -18.70 -50.55 51.85
C THR A 1006 -18.69 -49.49 52.94
N LEU A 1007 -19.87 -49.00 53.32
CA LEU A 1007 -20.06 -48.01 54.37
C LEU A 1007 -20.76 -48.67 55.56
N GLY A 1008 -20.18 -48.52 56.75
CA GLY A 1008 -20.80 -48.85 58.04
C GLY A 1008 -21.47 -47.65 58.69
N ASP A 1009 -22.12 -47.91 59.82
CA ASP A 1009 -22.84 -46.91 60.60
C ASP A 1009 -21.88 -45.88 61.24
N SER A 1010 -22.20 -44.60 61.10
CA SER A 1010 -21.49 -43.49 61.74
C SER A 1010 -21.69 -43.45 63.26
N ALA A 1011 -22.78 -44.07 63.77
CA ALA A 1011 -23.16 -44.11 65.19
C ALA A 1011 -22.36 -45.12 66.05
N GLY A 1012 -21.50 -45.95 65.46
CA GLY A 1012 -20.59 -46.85 66.19
C GLY A 1012 -21.25 -48.00 66.96
N THR A 1013 -22.56 -48.24 66.80
CA THR A 1013 -23.30 -49.19 67.64
C THR A 1013 -23.63 -50.54 66.98
N ASP A 1014 -23.48 -50.70 65.67
CA ASP A 1014 -23.81 -51.96 64.98
C ASP A 1014 -22.86 -52.35 63.84
N LYS A 1015 -22.57 -53.65 63.69
CA LYS A 1015 -21.75 -54.26 62.61
C LYS A 1015 -22.48 -54.31 61.24
N VAL A 1016 -23.44 -53.43 61.00
CA VAL A 1016 -24.20 -53.38 59.75
C VAL A 1016 -23.44 -52.50 58.76
N SER A 1017 -23.18 -53.02 57.56
CA SER A 1017 -22.52 -52.26 56.50
C SER A 1017 -23.23 -52.49 55.17
N GLN A 1018 -23.39 -51.43 54.37
CA GLN A 1018 -23.99 -51.50 53.04
C GLN A 1018 -22.94 -51.22 51.97
N ARG A 1019 -22.94 -52.02 50.90
CA ARG A 1019 -22.08 -51.80 49.74
C ARG A 1019 -22.80 -50.94 48.71
N ILE A 1020 -22.32 -49.71 48.50
CA ILE A 1020 -22.96 -48.69 47.68
C ILE A 1020 -21.96 -48.19 46.63
N SER A 1021 -22.46 -47.71 45.48
CA SER A 1021 -21.62 -47.16 44.40
C SER A 1021 -21.74 -45.65 44.36
N GLY A 1022 -20.62 -44.94 44.34
CA GLY A 1022 -20.60 -43.48 44.21
C GLY A 1022 -19.18 -42.93 44.21
N ILE A 1023 -19.03 -41.62 44.36
CA ILE A 1023 -17.74 -40.95 44.50
C ILE A 1023 -17.45 -40.76 46.00
N PRO A 1024 -16.48 -41.48 46.56
CA PRO A 1024 -16.18 -41.38 47.99
C PRO A 1024 -15.30 -40.15 48.25
N VAL A 1025 -15.79 -39.23 49.06
CA VAL A 1025 -15.09 -38.02 49.50
C VAL A 1025 -14.99 -38.07 51.02
N LEU A 1026 -13.82 -37.75 51.57
CA LEU A 1026 -13.67 -37.63 53.02
C LEU A 1026 -14.54 -36.49 53.55
N ALA A 1027 -15.28 -36.73 54.63
CA ALA A 1027 -16.15 -35.72 55.23
C ALA A 1027 -15.38 -34.43 55.59
N GLU A 1028 -14.17 -34.59 56.13
CA GLU A 1028 -13.25 -33.49 56.43
C GLU A 1028 -12.97 -32.59 55.20
N LYS A 1029 -12.70 -33.20 54.03
CA LYS A 1029 -12.44 -32.44 52.79
C LYS A 1029 -13.69 -31.72 52.28
N LEU A 1030 -14.86 -32.33 52.45
CA LEU A 1030 -16.13 -31.72 52.10
C LEU A 1030 -16.45 -30.51 53.00
N PHE A 1031 -16.20 -30.61 54.30
CA PHE A 1031 -16.44 -29.51 55.25
C PHE A 1031 -15.40 -28.39 55.10
N ALA A 1032 -14.13 -28.72 54.88
CA ALA A 1032 -13.06 -27.75 54.62
C ALA A 1032 -13.34 -26.91 53.35
N ALA A 1033 -13.90 -27.52 52.30
CA ALA A 1033 -14.26 -26.83 51.06
C ALA A 1033 -15.31 -25.72 51.24
N VAL A 1034 -16.12 -25.77 52.31
CA VAL A 1034 -17.16 -24.76 52.60
C VAL A 1034 -16.59 -23.59 53.41
N HIS A 1035 -15.64 -23.86 54.31
CA HIS A 1035 -15.14 -22.85 55.24
C HIS A 1035 -13.97 -22.02 54.70
N GLY A 1036 -13.28 -22.47 53.65
CA GLY A 1036 -12.09 -21.79 53.15
C GLY A 1036 -10.94 -21.91 54.15
N ALA A 1037 -9.78 -22.36 53.69
CA ALA A 1037 -8.57 -22.27 54.50
C ALA A 1037 -8.15 -20.78 54.54
N ASP A 1038 -8.71 -20.03 55.49
CA ASP A 1038 -8.06 -18.84 56.04
C ASP A 1038 -7.27 -19.30 57.27
N GLU A 1039 -6.09 -19.86 57.02
CA GLU A 1039 -4.91 -19.78 57.90
C GLU A 1039 -3.77 -19.09 57.15
#